data_AF-A0A518K034-F1
#
_entry.id   AF-A0A518K034-F1
#
_cell.length_a   1.000
_cell.length_b   1.000
_cell.length_c   1.000
_cell.angle_alpha   90.00
_cell.angle_beta   90.00
_cell.angle_gamma   90.00
#
_symmetry.space_group_name_H-M   'P 1'
#
loop_
_entity.id
_entity.type
_entity.pdbx_description
1 polymer ?
#
loop_
_entity_poly.entity_id
_entity_poly.type
_entity_poly.pdbx_seq_one_letter_code
_entity_poly.pdbx_strand_id
1 'polypeptide(L)'
;MLTAAPLSLATSNEPSPQRLPRPQLDMAQTPETPKRLPTPAFSTPSRELPQVIGETPEPANLPRTTGGIRETPPLPMVPSIDSPPRTDSPKRLPALGASPAPTRLPQPTPQPRADLTIKETETQAPSPIAYPSTYPSTGMALDFATPPIPAVATPTLTIADHNALPARLEPMWWNAQVQQSIGIGPATLPISIDALVQSALINSVQIQSLLTEPKIRRATIGVEQAQFDWHSFIESQFDDKSDPIGSILTTGSVDGRFEDQTWAAAAGLRQNNRLGGKLEVAQNGGSQRNNSQFLIPNPQGTTRLELNYTQPLLNGAGRFVNESRIVLAQLDFGATDDRTQARIQDQLIDVTNAYWELYLSRSQLLQRRKLLESARQIYQTLQAREGVDVLQRQILRAQVAVTGREAEVIRAQTEIRNSQARLRRLINDPELVAAMALEWTPQDQPLDFRIDISATASAQIALASRPEISEAMQRVKALSVQADVARNDILPRLDLLVRTYVAGLEENADTLGSWNRQFTDGRPSYGVGMLYEFPIGNRAAKGRLQRSRLELSREIHDFESTVEQTLLEVDIAVRETQTAYREMASKQRAVYAAAAEVQYLDERWRTLPTQQDSAILLLENLLDAQQRLGTEESAFATAQVTYALSWISLRRAMGTLLSMDKEPIGERPPAIAPTPELLEAAPTEPVPPPQRLPATASRYEGRTDQHEGVPR
;
A
#
# COMPACT_ATOMS: atom_id res chain seq x y z
N MET A 1 54.63 37.99 7.37
CA MET A 1 55.07 37.79 8.77
C MET A 1 54.30 36.58 9.30
N LEU A 2 54.86 35.38 9.49
CA LEU A 2 55.94 34.89 10.38
C LEU A 2 55.52 34.57 11.83
N THR A 3 55.27 33.27 12.11
CA THR A 3 55.60 32.42 13.30
C THR A 3 54.82 31.10 13.11
N ALA A 4 55.38 29.89 12.89
CA ALA A 4 56.40 29.09 13.61
C ALA A 4 55.85 28.48 14.93
N ALA A 5 55.37 27.21 14.97
CA ALA A 5 56.09 25.91 15.09
C ALA A 5 56.08 25.38 16.56
N PRO A 6 56.48 24.13 16.95
CA PRO A 6 57.04 22.97 16.19
C PRO A 6 56.56 21.53 16.58
N LEU A 7 57.07 20.49 15.88
CA LEU A 7 57.29 19.06 16.30
C LEU A 7 56.05 18.17 16.67
N SER A 8 56.04 16.83 16.56
CA SER A 8 57.06 15.78 16.26
C SER A 8 56.42 14.53 15.56
N LEU A 9 57.05 13.33 15.56
CA LEU A 9 57.75 12.76 14.39
C LEU A 9 57.97 11.23 14.54
N ALA A 10 57.41 10.37 13.66
CA ALA A 10 57.75 8.93 13.50
C ALA A 10 57.28 8.41 12.10
N THR A 11 58.15 8.15 11.11
CA THR A 11 58.85 6.86 10.77
C THR A 11 57.91 5.66 10.50
N SER A 12 58.04 4.85 9.44
CA SER A 12 58.95 4.75 8.27
C SER A 12 58.32 3.76 7.24
N ASN A 13 58.61 3.75 5.93
CA ASN A 13 59.88 3.30 5.33
C ASN A 13 59.96 3.59 3.80
N GLU A 14 61.18 3.66 3.26
CA GLU A 14 61.52 3.77 1.82
C GLU A 14 62.11 2.42 1.31
N PRO A 15 62.44 2.17 0.00
CA PRO A 15 63.55 2.87 -0.70
C PRO A 15 63.46 3.05 -2.25
N SER A 16 64.35 3.89 -2.78
CA SER A 16 64.85 3.92 -4.19
C SER A 16 66.40 3.72 -4.16
N PRO A 17 67.28 4.01 -5.17
CA PRO A 17 67.14 4.44 -6.59
C PRO A 17 68.18 3.78 -7.57
N GLN A 18 68.50 4.47 -8.69
CA GLN A 18 69.64 4.37 -9.68
C GLN A 18 69.26 3.81 -11.09
N ARG A 19 69.53 4.43 -12.27
CA ARG A 19 70.69 5.12 -12.94
C ARG A 19 71.72 4.11 -13.52
N LEU A 20 72.29 4.16 -14.76
CA LEU A 20 72.63 5.15 -15.84
C LEU A 20 72.99 4.35 -17.16
N PRO A 21 73.62 4.83 -18.29
CA PRO A 21 73.70 6.13 -19.02
C PRO A 21 73.55 6.05 -20.61
N ARG A 22 73.84 7.20 -21.28
CA ARG A 22 74.03 7.58 -22.73
C ARG A 22 75.10 6.78 -23.55
N PRO A 23 75.23 6.87 -24.92
CA PRO A 23 75.48 8.09 -25.78
C PRO A 23 74.88 8.03 -27.23
N GLN A 24 75.44 8.69 -28.27
CA GLN A 24 75.46 10.14 -28.65
C GLN A 24 76.23 10.33 -30.00
N LEU A 25 75.70 11.04 -31.02
CA LEU A 25 76.45 11.65 -32.15
C LEU A 25 75.57 12.56 -33.06
N ASP A 26 76.12 13.16 -34.13
CA ASP A 26 75.93 14.60 -34.44
C ASP A 26 75.91 14.98 -35.96
N MET A 27 75.61 16.27 -36.25
CA MET A 27 75.89 17.09 -37.46
C MET A 27 75.02 17.08 -38.76
N ALA A 28 74.21 18.15 -38.88
CA ALA A 28 74.35 19.29 -39.84
C ALA A 28 73.70 19.36 -41.27
N GLN A 29 73.46 20.63 -41.67
CA GLN A 29 73.23 21.25 -43.00
C GLN A 29 71.80 21.42 -43.60
N THR A 30 71.67 22.51 -44.37
CA THR A 30 70.51 23.17 -45.03
C THR A 30 71.06 24.00 -46.21
N PRO A 31 70.27 24.66 -47.11
CA PRO A 31 68.82 24.59 -47.42
C PRO A 31 68.53 24.42 -48.95
N GLU A 32 67.25 24.43 -49.39
CA GLU A 32 66.76 25.28 -50.52
C GLU A 32 65.22 25.24 -50.72
N THR A 33 64.69 26.10 -51.59
CA THR A 33 63.24 26.36 -51.89
C THR A 33 63.12 26.85 -53.37
N PRO A 34 61.97 27.28 -53.94
CA PRO A 34 60.53 27.05 -53.70
C PRO A 34 59.71 26.71 -54.99
N LYS A 35 58.38 26.51 -54.91
CA LYS A 35 57.37 27.24 -55.74
C LYS A 35 55.89 26.95 -55.39
N ARG A 36 54.97 27.79 -55.89
CA ARG A 36 53.52 27.84 -55.62
C ARG A 36 52.66 27.08 -56.65
N LEU A 37 51.44 26.73 -56.27
CA LEU A 37 50.27 26.54 -57.15
C LEU A 37 49.35 27.79 -57.12
N PRO A 38 48.53 28.04 -58.16
CA PRO A 38 47.55 29.13 -58.21
C PRO A 38 46.08 28.71 -58.04
N THR A 39 45.27 29.61 -57.49
CA THR A 39 43.78 29.68 -57.54
C THR A 39 43.31 30.31 -58.88
N PRO A 40 42.00 30.34 -59.28
CA PRO A 40 40.96 31.17 -58.61
C PRO A 40 39.46 30.78 -58.78
N ALA A 41 38.58 31.48 -58.02
CA ALA A 41 37.25 32.04 -58.41
C ALA A 41 36.11 31.16 -58.99
N PHE A 42 34.80 31.44 -58.81
CA PHE A 42 34.01 32.24 -57.85
C PHE A 42 32.51 31.93 -58.08
N SER A 43 31.64 31.99 -57.05
CA SER A 43 30.22 32.46 -57.05
C SER A 43 29.30 31.73 -56.04
N THR A 44 28.17 32.35 -55.71
CA THR A 44 27.20 32.08 -54.62
C THR A 44 25.80 32.52 -55.07
N PRO A 45 24.69 32.31 -54.31
CA PRO A 45 24.37 31.33 -53.26
C PRO A 45 22.99 30.62 -53.47
N SER A 46 22.58 29.70 -52.58
CA SER A 46 21.25 29.65 -51.89
C SER A 46 20.63 28.25 -51.68
N ARG A 47 20.02 28.07 -50.50
CA ARG A 47 18.90 27.14 -50.13
C ARG A 47 19.07 25.62 -50.35
N GLU A 48 19.12 24.89 -49.24
CA GLU A 48 18.89 23.43 -49.18
C GLU A 48 17.45 23.07 -48.76
N LEU A 49 17.00 21.89 -49.22
CA LEU A 49 16.14 20.87 -48.54
C LEU A 49 15.37 20.05 -49.61
N PRO A 50 15.16 18.73 -49.42
CA PRO A 50 15.97 17.72 -48.74
C PRO A 50 16.37 16.55 -49.70
N GLN A 51 17.18 15.59 -49.21
CA GLN A 51 17.59 14.41 -49.99
C GLN A 51 16.53 13.29 -50.03
N VAL A 52 16.63 12.46 -51.07
CA VAL A 52 16.06 11.10 -51.15
C VAL A 52 17.22 10.13 -51.42
N ILE A 53 17.22 8.96 -50.77
CA ILE A 53 18.25 7.91 -50.91
C ILE A 53 17.66 6.73 -51.69
N GLY A 54 18.48 6.06 -52.51
CA GLY A 54 18.05 4.92 -53.33
C GLY A 54 18.99 3.69 -53.28
N GLU A 55 18.41 2.55 -53.67
CA GLU A 55 18.97 1.46 -54.49
C GLU A 55 20.35 0.81 -54.14
N THR A 56 20.30 -0.46 -53.69
CA THR A 56 20.93 -1.73 -54.23
C THR A 56 22.40 -1.78 -54.76
N PRO A 57 23.07 -2.97 -54.92
CA PRO A 57 22.67 -4.38 -54.73
C PRO A 57 23.70 -5.34 -54.01
N GLU A 58 23.44 -6.65 -54.14
CA GLU A 58 24.17 -7.92 -53.81
C GLU A 58 25.60 -8.12 -54.39
N PRO A 59 26.32 -9.30 -54.25
CA PRO A 59 26.09 -10.54 -53.44
C PRO A 59 27.36 -11.19 -52.74
N ALA A 60 27.18 -12.34 -52.05
CA ALA A 60 27.90 -13.64 -52.26
C ALA A 60 28.47 -14.44 -51.04
N ASN A 61 28.39 -15.78 -51.19
CA ASN A 61 29.13 -16.90 -50.55
C ASN A 61 28.77 -17.49 -49.14
N LEU A 62 28.86 -18.83 -49.10
CA LEU A 62 28.72 -19.82 -47.99
C LEU A 62 30.07 -20.60 -47.86
N PRO A 63 30.23 -21.74 -47.12
CA PRO A 63 29.36 -22.48 -46.17
C PRO A 63 30.05 -22.97 -44.86
N ARG A 64 29.30 -23.62 -43.93
CA ARG A 64 29.57 -24.99 -43.37
C ARG A 64 28.63 -25.42 -42.21
N THR A 65 28.16 -26.68 -42.28
CA THR A 65 27.84 -27.70 -41.20
C THR A 65 27.33 -27.25 -39.81
N THR A 66 26.33 -27.87 -39.17
CA THR A 66 25.89 -29.30 -39.16
C THR A 66 24.38 -29.42 -38.87
N GLY A 67 23.72 -30.56 -39.18
CA GLY A 67 22.28 -30.79 -38.96
C GLY A 67 21.90 -31.40 -37.59
N GLY A 68 20.61 -31.73 -37.32
CA GLY A 68 19.41 -31.52 -38.16
C GLY A 68 18.17 -32.34 -37.73
N ILE A 69 17.22 -32.49 -38.67
CA ILE A 69 16.07 -33.44 -38.72
C ILE A 69 14.91 -33.21 -37.69
N ARG A 70 13.81 -32.58 -38.15
CA ARG A 70 12.48 -33.25 -38.33
C ARG A 70 11.42 -32.39 -39.06
N GLU A 71 11.03 -32.88 -40.25
CA GLU A 71 9.65 -33.11 -40.75
C GLU A 71 8.56 -32.00 -40.50
N THR A 72 8.12 -31.11 -41.43
CA THR A 72 7.45 -31.18 -42.78
C THR A 72 5.91 -31.42 -42.78
N PRO A 73 5.11 -30.92 -43.78
CA PRO A 73 5.18 -29.68 -44.58
C PRO A 73 3.76 -28.96 -44.71
N PRO A 74 3.18 -28.45 -45.85
CA PRO A 74 2.46 -27.15 -45.84
C PRO A 74 1.01 -27.10 -46.44
N LEU A 75 0.48 -25.87 -46.60
CA LEU A 75 -0.84 -25.49 -47.15
C LEU A 75 -1.00 -25.61 -48.70
N PRO A 76 -2.24 -25.72 -49.22
CA PRO A 76 -2.64 -25.37 -50.59
C PRO A 76 -3.65 -24.19 -50.69
N MET A 77 -4.15 -23.89 -51.90
CA MET A 77 -4.74 -22.60 -52.31
C MET A 77 -6.24 -22.63 -52.75
N VAL A 78 -6.95 -21.51 -52.52
CA VAL A 78 -7.77 -20.68 -53.47
C VAL A 78 -8.60 -21.40 -54.57
N PRO A 79 -9.95 -21.19 -54.67
CA PRO A 79 -10.46 -20.14 -55.59
C PRO A 79 -11.76 -19.38 -55.19
N SER A 80 -12.05 -18.31 -55.96
CA SER A 80 -13.10 -17.29 -55.80
C SER A 80 -14.43 -17.61 -56.53
N ILE A 81 -15.47 -16.75 -56.35
CA ILE A 81 -16.47 -16.40 -57.40
C ILE A 81 -17.22 -15.08 -57.06
N ASP A 82 -17.30 -14.19 -58.06
CA ASP A 82 -18.21 -13.07 -58.40
C ASP A 82 -18.96 -12.12 -57.42
N SER A 83 -19.38 -10.99 -58.01
CA SER A 83 -20.28 -9.89 -57.57
C SER A 83 -20.94 -9.32 -58.86
N PRO A 84 -21.61 -8.15 -58.93
CA PRO A 84 -22.28 -7.26 -57.95
C PRO A 84 -23.81 -7.18 -58.37
N PRO A 85 -24.57 -6.06 -58.47
CA PRO A 85 -24.50 -4.63 -58.01
C PRO A 85 -25.87 -4.15 -57.39
N ARG A 86 -26.37 -2.89 -57.35
CA ARG A 86 -25.99 -1.50 -57.75
C ARG A 86 -26.90 -0.46 -57.02
N THR A 87 -26.37 0.74 -56.67
CA THR A 87 -27.00 2.12 -56.69
C THR A 87 -28.44 2.39 -56.13
N ASP A 88 -28.81 3.58 -55.60
CA ASP A 88 -28.15 4.90 -55.51
C ASP A 88 -28.62 5.77 -54.31
N SER A 89 -28.13 7.03 -54.21
CA SER A 89 -28.33 8.04 -53.15
C SER A 89 -29.34 9.16 -53.58
N PRO A 90 -29.33 10.46 -53.13
CA PRO A 90 -28.71 11.19 -51.98
C PRO A 90 -29.65 12.28 -51.30
N LYS A 91 -29.05 13.21 -50.50
CA LYS A 91 -29.53 14.59 -50.09
C LYS A 91 -30.54 14.70 -48.91
N ARG A 92 -30.66 15.85 -48.18
CA ARG A 92 -29.70 16.87 -47.66
C ARG A 92 -30.44 17.78 -46.62
N LEU A 93 -29.71 18.34 -45.63
CA LEU A 93 -30.20 19.32 -44.61
C LEU A 93 -30.48 20.74 -45.19
N PRO A 94 -31.36 21.61 -44.58
CA PRO A 94 -30.93 22.46 -43.44
C PRO A 94 -31.98 22.93 -42.37
N ALA A 95 -31.42 23.18 -41.17
CA ALA A 95 -31.77 24.04 -40.01
C ALA A 95 -33.00 25.00 -39.96
N LEU A 96 -33.64 25.07 -38.77
CA LEU A 96 -33.63 26.22 -37.81
C LEU A 96 -34.57 25.99 -36.60
N GLY A 97 -34.19 26.41 -35.37
CA GLY A 97 -35.10 26.44 -34.20
C GLY A 97 -34.45 26.28 -32.82
N ALA A 98 -34.83 27.13 -31.86
CA ALA A 98 -34.23 27.33 -30.52
C ALA A 98 -34.25 26.12 -29.54
N SER A 99 -33.40 26.21 -28.48
CA SER A 99 -33.37 25.30 -27.32
C SER A 99 -34.41 25.68 -26.25
N PRO A 100 -34.84 24.71 -25.41
CA PRO A 100 -34.48 24.80 -23.99
C PRO A 100 -33.95 23.48 -23.38
N ALA A 101 -33.81 23.45 -22.05
CA ALA A 101 -33.12 22.46 -21.22
C ALA A 101 -33.94 21.15 -20.95
N PRO A 102 -33.38 20.10 -20.31
CA PRO A 102 -33.90 18.74 -20.41
C PRO A 102 -35.08 18.42 -19.46
N THR A 103 -35.91 17.48 -19.89
CA THR A 103 -37.07 16.95 -19.17
C THR A 103 -36.66 16.24 -17.87
N ARG A 104 -37.05 16.80 -16.73
CA ARG A 104 -36.95 16.14 -15.41
C ARG A 104 -38.24 15.35 -15.13
N LEU A 105 -38.16 14.03 -15.02
CA LEU A 105 -39.30 13.21 -14.62
C LEU A 105 -39.67 13.50 -13.14
N PRO A 106 -40.97 13.66 -12.81
CA PRO A 106 -41.41 13.93 -11.44
C PRO A 106 -41.46 12.66 -10.58
N GLN A 107 -41.28 12.84 -9.26
CA GLN A 107 -41.49 11.79 -8.26
C GLN A 107 -43.00 11.56 -8.01
N PRO A 108 -43.43 10.34 -7.65
CA PRO A 108 -44.78 10.09 -7.16
C PRO A 108 -44.88 10.38 -5.64
N THR A 109 -45.66 11.39 -5.27
CA THR A 109 -46.18 11.58 -3.90
C THR A 109 -47.62 11.04 -3.78
N PRO A 110 -48.10 10.69 -2.57
CA PRO A 110 -49.18 9.71 -2.41
C PRO A 110 -50.60 10.27 -2.58
N GLN A 111 -51.53 9.38 -2.95
CA GLN A 111 -52.98 9.63 -2.95
C GLN A 111 -53.67 9.03 -1.70
N PRO A 112 -54.84 9.57 -1.28
CA PRO A 112 -55.43 9.28 0.03
C PRO A 112 -56.23 7.97 0.09
N ARG A 113 -56.47 7.49 1.32
CA ARG A 113 -57.31 6.32 1.62
C ARG A 113 -58.79 6.71 1.84
N ALA A 114 -59.68 5.96 1.21
CA ALA A 114 -61.05 5.69 1.62
C ALA A 114 -61.37 4.26 1.10
N ASP A 115 -61.46 3.26 1.96
CA ASP A 115 -62.69 2.85 2.67
C ASP A 115 -63.74 2.20 1.76
N LEU A 116 -63.56 0.89 1.52
CA LEU A 116 -64.66 -0.05 1.28
C LEU A 116 -64.48 -1.27 2.19
N THR A 117 -65.40 -1.42 3.14
CA THR A 117 -65.37 -2.45 4.18
C THR A 117 -65.73 -3.82 3.63
N ILE A 118 -64.90 -4.83 3.90
CA ILE A 118 -65.30 -6.25 3.85
C ILE A 118 -65.17 -6.81 5.27
N LYS A 119 -66.22 -7.49 5.75
CA LYS A 119 -66.18 -8.24 7.00
C LYS A 119 -65.78 -9.67 6.72
N GLU A 120 -64.73 -10.14 7.39
CA GLU A 120 -64.63 -11.55 7.76
C GLU A 120 -65.13 -11.71 9.20
N THR A 121 -65.71 -12.87 9.51
CA THR A 121 -66.29 -13.18 10.83
C THR A 121 -66.20 -14.68 11.06
N GLU A 122 -65.99 -15.07 12.31
CA GLU A 122 -65.51 -16.40 12.70
C GLU A 122 -66.48 -17.54 12.35
N THR A 123 -65.93 -18.75 12.22
CA THR A 123 -66.65 -19.99 12.53
C THR A 123 -65.69 -20.93 13.25
N GLN A 124 -66.18 -21.52 14.34
CA GLN A 124 -65.37 -22.08 15.43
C GLN A 124 -65.33 -23.62 15.36
N ALA A 125 -64.15 -24.22 15.54
CA ALA A 125 -64.00 -25.68 15.60
C ALA A 125 -64.40 -26.22 16.99
N PRO A 126 -65.20 -27.30 17.08
CA PRO A 126 -65.73 -27.81 18.34
C PRO A 126 -64.79 -28.80 19.07
N SER A 127 -64.95 -28.88 20.40
CA SER A 127 -64.23 -29.81 21.29
C SER A 127 -64.84 -31.23 21.29
N PRO A 128 -64.05 -32.29 21.52
CA PRO A 128 -64.54 -33.67 21.62
C PRO A 128 -65.06 -34.03 23.03
N ILE A 129 -66.07 -34.91 23.08
CA ILE A 129 -66.62 -35.54 24.29
C ILE A 129 -66.80 -37.05 24.00
N ALA A 130 -66.57 -37.93 25.00
CA ALA A 130 -66.75 -39.39 24.90
C ALA A 130 -68.25 -39.81 25.02
N TYR A 131 -68.74 -41.05 24.85
CA TYR A 131 -68.21 -42.41 25.09
C TYR A 131 -68.80 -43.44 24.07
N PRO A 132 -69.16 -44.71 24.38
CA PRO A 132 -68.27 -45.88 24.28
C PRO A 132 -68.83 -47.10 23.49
N SER A 133 -67.97 -48.06 23.08
CA SER A 133 -68.35 -49.49 22.99
C SER A 133 -67.18 -50.49 22.94
N THR A 134 -67.23 -51.41 23.91
CA THR A 134 -66.60 -52.74 24.05
C THR A 134 -66.99 -53.73 22.93
N TYR A 135 -66.44 -54.93 22.66
CA TYR A 135 -65.57 -55.96 23.31
C TYR A 135 -64.84 -56.79 22.18
N PRO A 136 -64.22 -57.97 22.41
CA PRO A 136 -63.02 -58.26 23.22
C PRO A 136 -61.93 -59.03 22.42
N SER A 137 -60.75 -59.24 23.01
CA SER A 137 -59.97 -60.46 22.74
C SER A 137 -59.27 -60.94 24.02
N THR A 138 -59.20 -62.26 24.22
CA THR A 138 -58.75 -62.87 25.48
C THR A 138 -57.35 -63.44 25.31
N GLY A 139 -56.37 -62.86 26.02
CA GLY A 139 -55.02 -63.40 26.16
C GLY A 139 -54.58 -63.27 27.62
N MET A 140 -54.08 -64.36 28.21
CA MET A 140 -53.77 -64.40 29.65
C MET A 140 -52.51 -63.61 29.97
N ALA A 141 -52.54 -62.86 31.08
CA ALA A 141 -51.34 -62.28 31.65
C ALA A 141 -50.49 -63.35 32.37
N LEU A 142 -49.18 -63.27 32.20
CA LEU A 142 -48.20 -63.76 33.17
C LEU A 142 -47.43 -62.53 33.65
N ASP A 143 -47.70 -62.15 34.90
CA ASP A 143 -47.19 -60.92 35.50
C ASP A 143 -45.76 -61.14 36.04
N PHE A 144 -44.79 -60.46 35.40
CA PHE A 144 -43.39 -60.42 35.84
C PHE A 144 -43.00 -58.97 36.11
N ALA A 145 -43.39 -58.49 37.30
CA ALA A 145 -43.06 -57.16 37.80
C ALA A 145 -41.55 -56.87 37.77
N THR A 146 -41.13 -56.14 36.74
CA THR A 146 -39.77 -55.63 36.57
C THR A 146 -39.79 -54.14 36.94
N PRO A 147 -38.95 -53.67 37.88
CA PRO A 147 -39.00 -52.28 38.33
C PRO A 147 -38.60 -51.33 37.18
N PRO A 148 -39.21 -50.13 37.09
CA PRO A 148 -38.86 -49.16 36.06
C PRO A 148 -37.43 -48.67 36.29
N ILE A 149 -36.57 -48.84 35.28
CA ILE A 149 -35.28 -48.16 35.22
C ILE A 149 -35.57 -46.66 35.18
N PRO A 150 -34.95 -45.83 36.06
CA PRO A 150 -35.18 -44.39 36.04
C PRO A 150 -34.74 -43.83 34.69
N ALA A 151 -35.66 -43.17 33.99
CA ALA A 151 -35.33 -42.46 32.77
C ALA A 151 -34.31 -41.36 33.10
N VAL A 152 -33.09 -41.49 32.57
CA VAL A 152 -32.10 -40.42 32.62
C VAL A 152 -32.73 -39.22 31.92
N ALA A 153 -32.85 -38.10 32.65
CA ALA A 153 -33.46 -36.90 32.12
C ALA A 153 -32.57 -36.33 31.00
N THR A 154 -32.88 -36.68 29.75
CA THR A 154 -32.31 -36.00 28.59
C THR A 154 -32.62 -34.51 28.71
N PRO A 155 -31.63 -33.63 28.50
CA PRO A 155 -31.91 -32.22 28.33
C PRO A 155 -32.66 -32.06 27.00
N THR A 156 -34.00 -32.06 27.07
CA THR A 156 -34.84 -31.71 25.93
C THR A 156 -34.55 -30.26 25.58
N LEU A 157 -33.60 -30.06 24.66
CA LEU A 157 -33.36 -28.81 23.97
C LEU A 157 -34.59 -28.50 23.13
N THR A 158 -35.59 -27.89 23.78
CA THR A 158 -36.64 -27.17 23.08
C THR A 158 -36.00 -26.24 22.07
N ILE A 159 -36.61 -26.11 20.89
CA ILE A 159 -36.16 -25.18 19.87
C ILE A 159 -36.44 -23.77 20.41
N ALA A 160 -35.45 -23.25 21.13
CA ALA A 160 -35.54 -22.00 21.86
C ALA A 160 -35.81 -20.84 20.90
N ASP A 161 -36.45 -19.79 21.42
CA ASP A 161 -36.94 -18.67 20.64
C ASP A 161 -35.87 -18.16 19.65
N HIS A 162 -36.19 -18.19 18.36
CA HIS A 162 -35.21 -17.99 17.29
C HIS A 162 -34.55 -16.60 17.34
N ASN A 163 -35.21 -15.65 18.00
CA ASN A 163 -34.76 -14.27 18.23
C ASN A 163 -33.84 -14.11 19.46
N ALA A 164 -33.80 -15.09 20.38
CA ALA A 164 -32.93 -15.07 21.54
C ALA A 164 -31.52 -15.52 21.15
N LEU A 165 -30.64 -14.55 20.94
CA LEU A 165 -29.20 -14.77 20.79
C LEU A 165 -28.53 -14.78 22.18
N PRO A 166 -27.72 -15.79 22.54
CA PRO A 166 -26.94 -15.77 23.77
C PRO A 166 -25.98 -14.58 23.80
N ALA A 167 -25.53 -14.19 25.00
CA ALA A 167 -24.44 -13.22 25.17
C ALA A 167 -23.06 -13.87 24.97
N ARG A 168 -22.95 -15.17 25.28
CA ARG A 168 -21.79 -16.05 25.04
C ARG A 168 -22.29 -17.42 24.60
N LEU A 169 -21.52 -18.09 23.74
CA LEU A 169 -21.70 -19.48 23.35
C LEU A 169 -20.75 -20.39 24.15
N GLU A 170 -21.15 -21.64 24.43
CA GLU A 170 -20.27 -22.61 25.08
C GLU A 170 -19.10 -23.05 24.18
N PRO A 171 -17.89 -23.29 24.71
CA PRO A 171 -16.76 -23.78 23.90
C PRO A 171 -16.99 -25.22 23.43
N MET A 172 -16.59 -25.53 22.20
CA MET A 172 -16.67 -26.89 21.68
C MET A 172 -15.49 -27.76 22.13
N TRP A 173 -15.68 -29.07 22.12
CA TRP A 173 -14.71 -30.07 22.62
C TRP A 173 -13.32 -29.99 21.97
N TRP A 174 -13.22 -29.44 20.75
CA TRP A 174 -11.94 -29.29 20.06
C TRP A 174 -11.17 -28.01 20.42
N ASN A 175 -11.81 -26.95 20.95
CA ASN A 175 -11.17 -25.65 21.16
C ASN A 175 -9.91 -25.77 22.05
N ALA A 176 -9.99 -26.57 23.12
CA ALA A 176 -8.84 -26.86 24.00
C ALA A 176 -7.84 -27.87 23.39
N GLN A 177 -8.26 -28.70 22.43
CA GLN A 177 -7.39 -29.68 21.76
C GLN A 177 -6.59 -29.06 20.60
N VAL A 178 -7.10 -28.03 19.93
CA VAL A 178 -6.38 -27.31 18.85
C VAL A 178 -5.07 -26.68 19.38
N GLN A 179 -5.03 -26.28 20.65
CA GLN A 179 -3.87 -25.72 21.34
C GLN A 179 -2.77 -26.75 21.66
N GLN A 180 -3.06 -28.06 21.61
CA GLN A 180 -2.16 -29.16 22.00
C GLN A 180 -1.43 -29.77 20.79
N SER A 181 -0.43 -30.63 21.02
CA SER A 181 0.22 -31.35 19.92
C SER A 181 -0.74 -32.31 19.22
N ILE A 182 -0.78 -32.27 17.88
CA ILE A 182 -1.52 -33.23 17.05
C ILE A 182 -0.62 -34.26 16.38
N GLY A 183 0.69 -34.26 16.67
CA GLY A 183 1.64 -35.27 16.19
C GLY A 183 1.99 -35.15 14.70
N ILE A 184 2.07 -33.92 14.19
CA ILE A 184 2.53 -33.63 12.81
C ILE A 184 4.03 -33.29 12.76
N GLY A 185 4.62 -32.83 13.87
CA GLY A 185 6.06 -32.56 14.01
C GLY A 185 6.68 -33.24 15.26
N PRO A 186 8.02 -33.23 15.40
CA PRO A 186 8.72 -33.89 16.51
C PRO A 186 8.63 -33.11 17.84
N ALA A 187 8.32 -31.82 17.78
CA ALA A 187 8.03 -30.96 18.93
C ALA A 187 7.12 -29.79 18.48
N THR A 188 6.48 -29.12 19.43
CA THR A 188 5.53 -28.02 19.18
C THR A 188 6.15 -26.64 19.39
N LEU A 189 5.61 -25.64 18.67
CA LEU A 189 5.90 -24.22 18.86
C LEU A 189 4.56 -23.48 19.09
N PRO A 190 4.30 -22.92 20.29
CA PRO A 190 3.13 -22.09 20.54
C PRO A 190 3.21 -20.78 19.77
N ILE A 191 2.09 -20.35 19.20
CA ILE A 191 1.97 -19.12 18.41
C ILE A 191 0.66 -18.39 18.75
N SER A 192 0.69 -17.06 18.73
CA SER A 192 -0.47 -16.17 18.85
C SER A 192 -0.42 -15.05 17.83
N ILE A 193 -1.58 -14.48 17.47
CA ILE A 193 -1.74 -13.41 16.50
C ILE A 193 -0.80 -12.24 16.83
N ASP A 194 -0.78 -11.78 18.08
CA ASP A 194 0.05 -10.64 18.51
C ASP A 194 1.54 -10.89 18.25
N ALA A 195 2.04 -12.09 18.57
CA ALA A 195 3.43 -12.46 18.34
C ALA A 195 3.77 -12.57 16.84
N LEU A 196 2.86 -13.12 16.03
CA LEU A 196 3.04 -13.21 14.58
C LEU A 196 2.92 -11.84 13.88
N VAL A 197 2.08 -10.94 14.39
CA VAL A 197 1.93 -9.55 13.91
C VAL A 197 3.18 -8.74 14.25
N GLN A 198 3.67 -8.81 15.51
CA GLN A 198 4.91 -8.14 15.91
C GLN A 198 6.12 -8.67 15.11
N SER A 199 6.26 -9.98 14.97
CA SER A 199 7.31 -10.57 14.14
C SER A 199 7.18 -10.17 12.66
N ALA A 200 5.96 -10.13 12.10
CA ALA A 200 5.77 -9.68 10.71
C ALA A 200 6.14 -8.20 10.52
N LEU A 201 5.78 -7.32 11.46
CA LEU A 201 6.16 -5.89 11.42
C LEU A 201 7.68 -5.67 11.43
N ILE A 202 8.44 -6.57 12.06
CA ILE A 202 9.90 -6.52 12.13
C ILE A 202 10.53 -7.20 10.91
N ASN A 203 10.14 -8.44 10.62
CA ASN A 203 10.84 -9.36 9.71
C ASN A 203 10.26 -9.45 8.29
N SER A 204 9.00 -9.05 8.06
CA SER A 204 8.37 -9.25 6.77
C SER A 204 8.95 -8.29 5.73
N VAL A 205 9.63 -8.87 4.73
CA VAL A 205 10.23 -8.14 3.60
C VAL A 205 9.19 -7.28 2.87
N GLN A 206 7.92 -7.71 2.84
CA GLN A 206 6.83 -6.93 2.27
C GLN A 206 6.55 -5.66 3.08
N ILE A 207 6.52 -5.74 4.42
CA ILE A 207 6.33 -4.58 5.29
C ILE A 207 7.57 -3.66 5.24
N GLN A 208 8.78 -4.20 5.21
CA GLN A 208 10.01 -3.39 5.07
C GLN A 208 10.08 -2.66 3.71
N SER A 209 9.56 -3.28 2.65
CA SER A 209 9.39 -2.64 1.34
C SER A 209 8.38 -1.47 1.41
N LEU A 210 7.20 -1.70 2.00
CA LEU A 210 6.18 -0.66 2.22
C LEU A 210 6.73 0.52 3.06
N LEU A 211 7.42 0.23 4.16
CA LEU A 211 8.08 1.22 5.04
C LEU A 211 9.27 1.94 4.38
N THR A 212 9.66 1.60 3.15
CA THR A 212 10.73 2.28 2.42
C THR A 212 10.20 3.37 1.48
N GLU A 213 8.98 3.23 0.96
CA GLU A 213 8.40 4.21 0.02
C GLU A 213 8.19 5.61 0.66
N PRO A 214 7.66 5.77 1.89
CA PRO A 214 7.63 7.08 2.56
C PRO A 214 9.02 7.68 2.81
N LYS A 215 10.05 6.86 3.04
CA LYS A 215 11.44 7.34 3.20
C LYS A 215 11.98 7.92 1.88
N ILE A 216 11.65 7.32 0.75
CA ILE A 216 11.95 7.84 -0.59
C ILE A 216 11.27 9.20 -0.80
N ARG A 217 9.96 9.31 -0.54
CA ARG A 217 9.23 10.59 -0.69
C ARG A 217 9.74 11.68 0.24
N ARG A 218 10.12 11.33 1.47
CA ARG A 218 10.76 12.26 2.40
C ARG A 218 12.11 12.77 1.88
N ALA A 219 12.89 11.95 1.16
CA ALA A 219 14.11 12.41 0.51
C ALA A 219 13.82 13.37 -0.68
N THR A 220 12.73 13.15 -1.44
CA THR A 220 12.29 14.07 -2.51
C THR A 220 12.02 15.49 -1.99
N ILE A 221 11.53 15.65 -0.76
CA ILE A 221 11.38 16.98 -0.13
C ILE A 221 12.73 17.73 -0.05
N GLY A 222 13.83 17.00 0.20
CA GLY A 222 15.19 17.56 0.17
C GLY A 222 15.65 17.93 -1.23
N VAL A 223 15.34 17.10 -2.24
CA VAL A 223 15.64 17.39 -3.65
C VAL A 223 14.91 18.66 -4.13
N GLU A 224 13.64 18.84 -3.77
CA GLU A 224 12.88 20.05 -4.10
C GLU A 224 13.26 21.26 -3.23
N GLN A 225 14.04 21.08 -2.15
CA GLN A 225 14.70 22.17 -1.44
C GLN A 225 16.00 22.60 -2.13
N ALA A 226 16.75 21.65 -2.69
CA ALA A 226 18.04 21.90 -3.34
C ALA A 226 17.97 22.81 -4.59
N GLN A 227 16.78 23.05 -5.16
CA GLN A 227 16.59 24.07 -6.21
C GLN A 227 16.96 25.50 -5.75
N PHE A 228 17.08 25.71 -4.43
CA PHE A 228 17.50 26.96 -3.78
C PHE A 228 18.94 26.93 -3.25
N ASP A 229 19.71 25.88 -3.51
CA ASP A 229 21.10 25.77 -3.05
C ASP A 229 22.07 26.57 -3.94
N TRP A 230 23.23 26.91 -3.38
CA TRP A 230 24.31 27.57 -4.11
C TRP A 230 24.99 26.61 -5.07
N HIS A 231 24.98 26.96 -6.36
CA HIS A 231 25.62 26.21 -7.43
C HIS A 231 26.92 26.92 -7.84
N SER A 232 28.07 26.29 -7.59
CA SER A 232 29.35 26.72 -8.16
C SER A 232 29.49 26.24 -9.60
N PHE A 233 30.01 27.08 -10.49
CA PHE A 233 30.33 26.70 -11.87
C PHE A 233 31.73 27.17 -12.27
N ILE A 234 32.36 26.41 -13.16
CA ILE A 234 33.56 26.78 -13.90
C ILE A 234 33.34 26.36 -15.35
N GLU A 235 33.47 27.30 -16.28
CA GLU A 235 33.26 27.11 -17.71
C GLU A 235 34.48 27.70 -18.45
N SER A 236 34.97 27.05 -19.50
CA SER A 236 36.12 27.52 -20.29
C SER A 236 35.98 27.10 -21.75
N GLN A 237 36.22 28.03 -22.66
CA GLN A 237 36.08 27.87 -24.10
C GLN A 237 37.30 28.48 -24.82
N PHE A 238 37.74 27.83 -25.89
CA PHE A 238 38.71 28.36 -26.83
C PHE A 238 38.12 28.29 -28.23
N ASP A 239 37.94 29.46 -28.85
CA ASP A 239 37.51 29.60 -30.22
C ASP A 239 38.71 30.03 -31.08
N ASP A 240 38.95 29.33 -32.19
CA ASP A 240 39.80 29.80 -33.28
C ASP A 240 38.90 29.97 -34.52
N LYS A 241 38.66 31.23 -34.91
CA LYS A 241 37.75 31.60 -35.99
C LYS A 241 38.54 32.12 -37.18
N SER A 242 38.14 31.71 -38.38
CA SER A 242 38.70 32.23 -39.63
C SER A 242 37.53 32.51 -40.58
N ASP A 243 37.07 33.75 -40.67
CA ASP A 243 35.88 34.16 -41.42
C ASP A 243 36.21 35.09 -42.60
N PRO A 244 35.48 35.04 -43.73
CA PRO A 244 35.75 35.92 -44.86
C PRO A 244 35.38 37.38 -44.54
N ILE A 245 36.28 38.33 -44.81
CA ILE A 245 36.00 39.76 -44.57
C ILE A 245 35.16 40.37 -45.70
N GLY A 246 34.17 41.18 -45.31
CA GLY A 246 33.34 41.97 -46.23
C GLY A 246 33.67 43.47 -46.24
N SER A 247 34.64 43.91 -45.44
CA SER A 247 35.01 45.32 -45.30
C SER A 247 36.44 45.48 -44.80
N ILE A 248 37.15 46.50 -45.31
CA ILE A 248 38.46 46.91 -44.79
C ILE A 248 38.41 47.30 -43.30
N LEU A 249 37.25 47.73 -42.80
CA LEU A 249 37.06 48.10 -41.39
C LEU A 249 37.09 46.89 -40.42
N THR A 250 37.11 45.65 -40.93
CA THR A 250 37.23 44.45 -40.08
C THR A 250 38.68 44.19 -39.66
N THR A 251 39.64 44.30 -40.57
CA THR A 251 41.07 43.95 -40.31
C THR A 251 42.07 45.07 -40.59
N GLY A 252 41.70 46.08 -41.38
CA GLY A 252 42.64 47.03 -42.00
C GLY A 252 43.21 46.54 -43.33
N SER A 253 42.76 45.38 -43.84
CA SER A 253 43.14 44.83 -45.16
C SER A 253 41.93 44.74 -46.10
N VAL A 254 42.17 44.85 -47.41
CA VAL A 254 41.15 44.59 -48.45
C VAL A 254 41.08 43.10 -48.84
N ASP A 255 42.14 42.34 -48.57
CA ASP A 255 42.25 40.90 -48.85
C ASP A 255 42.40 40.10 -47.55
N GLY A 256 41.81 38.90 -47.50
CA GLY A 256 42.09 37.89 -46.48
C GLY A 256 40.86 37.33 -45.76
N ARG A 257 41.08 36.88 -44.52
CA ARG A 257 40.06 36.42 -43.56
C ARG A 257 40.30 37.12 -42.23
N PHE A 258 39.26 37.30 -41.44
CA PHE A 258 39.36 37.69 -40.04
C PHE A 258 39.73 36.44 -39.25
N GLU A 259 40.93 36.44 -38.69
CA GLU A 259 41.46 35.33 -37.89
C GLU A 259 41.45 35.77 -36.43
N ASP A 260 40.61 35.14 -35.60
CA ASP A 260 40.33 35.53 -34.22
C ASP A 260 40.42 34.33 -33.28
N GLN A 261 41.45 34.37 -32.43
CA GLN A 261 41.71 33.41 -31.36
C GLN A 261 41.25 34.03 -30.04
N THR A 262 40.17 33.49 -29.48
CA THR A 262 39.59 33.93 -28.21
C THR A 262 39.59 32.77 -27.22
N TRP A 263 40.35 32.90 -26.13
CA TRP A 263 40.15 32.10 -24.92
C TRP A 263 39.25 32.87 -23.95
N ALA A 264 38.23 32.21 -23.40
CA ALA A 264 37.38 32.73 -22.35
C ALA A 264 37.17 31.69 -21.26
N ALA A 265 37.14 32.13 -20.00
CA ALA A 265 36.83 31.33 -18.83
C ALA A 265 35.96 32.12 -17.85
N ALA A 266 35.02 31.43 -17.21
CA ALA A 266 34.13 31.97 -16.19
C ALA A 266 34.14 31.06 -14.97
N ALA A 267 34.22 31.63 -13.77
CA ALA A 267 34.09 30.91 -12.52
C ALA A 267 33.18 31.70 -11.57
N GLY A 268 32.18 31.05 -10.96
CA GLY A 268 31.17 31.77 -10.21
C GLY A 268 30.28 30.93 -9.30
N LEU A 269 29.39 31.63 -8.60
CA LEU A 269 28.36 31.11 -7.72
C LEU A 269 27.00 31.65 -8.16
N ARG A 270 26.00 30.78 -8.32
CA ARG A 270 24.61 31.17 -8.63
C ARG A 270 23.59 30.49 -7.70
N GLN A 271 22.52 31.20 -7.37
CA GLN A 271 21.46 30.73 -6.48
C GLN A 271 20.09 31.28 -6.92
N ASN A 272 19.05 30.43 -6.89
CA ASN A 272 17.67 30.91 -6.87
C ASN A 272 17.25 31.13 -5.41
N ASN A 273 16.55 32.21 -5.11
CA ASN A 273 15.99 32.48 -3.79
C ASN A 273 14.51 32.07 -3.72
N ARG A 274 13.99 31.88 -2.51
CA ARG A 274 12.60 31.47 -2.24
C ARG A 274 11.54 32.49 -2.68
N LEU A 275 11.91 33.69 -3.13
CA LEU A 275 11.01 34.70 -3.71
C LEU A 275 11.00 34.69 -5.25
N GLY A 276 11.72 33.75 -5.88
CA GLY A 276 11.89 33.63 -7.33
C GLY A 276 13.03 34.48 -7.89
N GLY A 277 13.73 35.24 -7.05
CA GLY A 277 14.87 36.04 -7.46
C GLY A 277 16.11 35.19 -7.70
N LYS A 278 16.89 35.51 -8.73
CA LYS A 278 18.14 34.85 -9.10
C LYS A 278 19.31 35.75 -8.78
N LEU A 279 20.30 35.24 -8.05
CA LEU A 279 21.55 35.91 -7.75
C LEU A 279 22.69 35.12 -8.38
N GLU A 280 23.58 35.81 -9.09
CA GLU A 280 24.78 35.25 -9.70
C GLU A 280 25.95 36.19 -9.48
N VAL A 281 27.10 35.62 -9.10
CA VAL A 281 28.38 36.31 -8.93
C VAL A 281 29.43 35.54 -9.72
N ALA A 282 30.01 36.15 -10.75
CA ALA A 282 30.91 35.49 -11.69
C ALA A 282 32.17 36.32 -11.93
N GLN A 283 33.34 35.67 -11.86
CA GLN A 283 34.59 36.20 -12.40
C GLN A 283 34.78 35.62 -13.80
N ASN A 284 34.59 36.46 -14.80
CA ASN A 284 34.99 36.19 -16.18
C ASN A 284 36.44 36.63 -16.40
N GLY A 285 37.16 35.94 -17.27
CA GLY A 285 38.51 36.26 -17.73
C GLY A 285 38.78 35.64 -19.09
N GLY A 286 39.69 36.21 -19.87
CA GLY A 286 39.99 35.68 -21.20
C GLY A 286 40.95 36.55 -22.00
N SER A 287 41.57 35.95 -23.00
CA SER A 287 42.49 36.65 -23.91
C SER A 287 42.02 36.56 -25.36
N GLN A 288 42.16 37.67 -26.07
CA GLN A 288 41.81 37.76 -27.49
C GLN A 288 43.03 38.21 -28.30
N ARG A 289 43.30 37.49 -29.39
CA ARG A 289 44.27 37.85 -30.42
C ARG A 289 43.56 37.76 -31.77
N ASN A 290 43.67 38.77 -32.60
CA ASN A 290 43.23 38.65 -33.99
C ASN A 290 44.13 39.42 -34.96
N ASN A 291 43.89 39.26 -36.25
CA ASN A 291 44.64 39.93 -37.31
C ASN A 291 44.12 41.36 -37.65
N SER A 292 43.36 42.01 -36.74
CA SER A 292 42.85 43.37 -36.94
C SER A 292 43.79 44.45 -36.43
N GLN A 293 44.05 45.45 -37.28
CA GLN A 293 44.74 46.69 -36.95
C GLN A 293 43.95 47.60 -35.99
N PHE A 294 42.66 47.33 -35.78
CA PHE A 294 41.77 48.13 -34.92
C PHE A 294 41.59 47.57 -33.51
N LEU A 295 42.13 46.36 -33.24
CA LEU A 295 42.21 45.82 -31.88
C LEU A 295 43.42 46.44 -31.18
N ILE A 296 43.20 47.20 -30.10
CA ILE A 296 44.27 47.85 -29.32
C ILE A 296 43.92 47.74 -27.82
N PRO A 297 44.77 47.13 -26.98
CA PRO A 297 45.99 46.39 -27.34
C PRO A 297 45.68 45.08 -28.09
N ASN A 298 46.66 44.52 -28.78
CA ASN A 298 46.53 43.22 -29.47
C ASN A 298 47.84 42.42 -29.36
N PRO A 299 47.85 41.25 -28.70
CA PRO A 299 46.70 40.61 -28.05
C PRO A 299 46.30 41.33 -26.75
N GLN A 300 45.02 41.22 -26.37
CA GLN A 300 44.48 41.78 -25.13
C GLN A 300 44.14 40.71 -24.08
N GLY A 301 44.41 41.01 -22.81
CA GLY A 301 43.91 40.29 -21.65
C GLY A 301 42.72 41.03 -21.02
N THR A 302 41.60 40.34 -20.84
CA THR A 302 40.35 40.91 -20.34
C THR A 302 39.85 40.16 -19.12
N THR A 303 39.23 40.89 -18.18
CA THR A 303 38.58 40.32 -17.00
C THR A 303 37.34 41.11 -16.63
N ARG A 304 36.36 40.45 -16.01
CA ARG A 304 35.17 41.09 -15.45
C ARG A 304 34.65 40.31 -14.25
N LEU A 305 34.71 40.89 -13.06
CA LEU A 305 33.90 40.45 -11.92
C LEU A 305 32.53 41.12 -12.01
N GLU A 306 31.47 40.32 -12.08
CA GLU A 306 30.08 40.79 -12.17
C GLU A 306 29.18 40.16 -11.11
N LEU A 307 28.20 40.95 -10.68
CA LEU A 307 27.08 40.54 -9.84
C LEU A 307 25.79 40.89 -10.57
N ASN A 308 25.00 39.85 -10.83
CA ASN A 308 23.71 39.92 -11.52
C ASN A 308 22.60 39.48 -10.56
N TYR A 309 21.57 40.31 -10.41
CA TYR A 309 20.38 40.01 -9.62
C TYR A 309 19.11 40.29 -10.41
N THR A 310 18.26 39.27 -10.56
CA THR A 310 16.96 39.37 -11.25
C THR A 310 15.86 38.98 -10.27
N GLN A 311 14.86 39.83 -10.04
CA GLN A 311 13.73 39.53 -9.16
C GLN A 311 12.39 39.68 -9.90
N PRO A 312 11.60 38.60 -10.10
CA PRO A 312 10.23 38.72 -10.57
C PRO A 312 9.37 39.45 -9.53
N LEU A 313 8.55 40.38 -9.99
CA LEU A 313 7.65 41.23 -9.18
C LEU A 313 6.17 40.87 -9.35
N LEU A 314 5.83 40.14 -10.43
CA LEU A 314 4.47 39.69 -10.73
C LEU A 314 4.46 38.18 -11.01
N ASN A 315 4.41 37.76 -12.28
CA ASN A 315 4.46 36.33 -12.64
C ASN A 315 5.75 35.67 -12.11
N GLY A 316 5.61 34.68 -11.24
CA GLY A 316 6.73 33.95 -10.63
C GLY A 316 7.26 34.56 -9.33
N ALA A 317 6.66 35.64 -8.83
CA ALA A 317 7.09 36.30 -7.60
C ALA A 317 6.61 35.58 -6.33
N GLY A 318 7.45 35.61 -5.29
CA GLY A 318 7.06 35.25 -3.92
C GLY A 318 7.10 33.75 -3.60
N ARG A 319 6.99 33.45 -2.30
CA ARG A 319 7.22 32.08 -1.77
C ARG A 319 6.24 31.04 -2.28
N PHE A 320 4.95 31.38 -2.35
CA PHE A 320 3.90 30.43 -2.75
C PHE A 320 4.21 29.73 -4.08
N VAL A 321 4.64 30.48 -5.10
CA VAL A 321 4.92 29.93 -6.44
C VAL A 321 6.20 29.11 -6.45
N ASN A 322 7.27 29.62 -5.81
CA ASN A 322 8.60 29.02 -5.89
C ASN A 322 8.75 27.81 -4.95
N GLU A 323 8.24 27.90 -3.72
CA GLU A 323 8.22 26.80 -2.76
C GLU A 323 7.13 25.76 -3.06
N SER A 324 6.28 25.97 -4.08
CA SER A 324 5.17 25.08 -4.45
C SER A 324 5.60 23.62 -4.62
N ARG A 325 6.78 23.35 -5.20
CA ARG A 325 7.30 21.99 -5.35
C ARG A 325 7.63 21.32 -4.02
N ILE A 326 8.15 22.08 -3.04
CA ILE A 326 8.40 21.57 -1.69
C ILE A 326 7.06 21.20 -1.03
N VAL A 327 6.04 22.06 -1.16
CA VAL A 327 4.69 21.80 -0.63
C VAL A 327 4.06 20.58 -1.31
N LEU A 328 4.21 20.43 -2.62
CA LEU A 328 3.74 19.25 -3.36
C LEU A 328 4.47 17.97 -2.92
N ALA A 329 5.79 18.01 -2.72
CA ALA A 329 6.55 16.86 -2.20
C ALA A 329 6.17 16.51 -0.75
N GLN A 330 5.83 17.50 0.07
CA GLN A 330 5.30 17.28 1.43
C GLN A 330 3.91 16.62 1.41
N LEU A 331 3.05 17.02 0.48
CA LEU A 331 1.72 16.42 0.29
C LEU A 331 1.80 15.01 -0.31
N ASP A 332 2.71 14.75 -1.28
CA ASP A 332 2.98 13.42 -1.83
C ASP A 332 3.59 12.47 -0.79
N PHE A 333 4.47 12.98 0.08
CA PHE A 333 4.95 12.25 1.26
C PHE A 333 3.80 11.86 2.19
N GLY A 334 2.95 12.82 2.59
CA GLY A 334 1.79 12.53 3.46
C GLY A 334 0.82 11.51 2.85
N ALA A 335 0.42 11.74 1.60
CA ALA A 335 -0.44 10.82 0.84
C ALA A 335 0.16 9.41 0.71
N THR A 336 1.49 9.30 0.69
CA THR A 336 2.20 8.02 0.60
C THR A 336 2.38 7.34 1.95
N ASP A 337 2.50 8.10 3.04
CA ASP A 337 2.49 7.59 4.42
C ASP A 337 1.11 7.01 4.76
N ASP A 338 0.04 7.76 4.46
CA ASP A 338 -1.36 7.31 4.56
C ASP A 338 -1.59 5.99 3.80
N ARG A 339 -1.20 5.94 2.53
CA ARG A 339 -1.30 4.75 1.66
C ARG A 339 -0.48 3.56 2.18
N THR A 340 0.66 3.85 2.83
CA THR A 340 1.51 2.83 3.46
C THR A 340 0.84 2.27 4.71
N GLN A 341 0.20 3.11 5.53
CA GLN A 341 -0.58 2.68 6.68
C GLN A 341 -1.76 1.77 6.28
N ALA A 342 -2.45 2.07 5.19
CA ALA A 342 -3.50 1.19 4.64
C ALA A 342 -2.94 -0.18 4.20
N ARG A 343 -1.84 -0.18 3.42
CA ARG A 343 -1.22 -1.42 2.94
C ARG A 343 -0.61 -2.29 4.03
N ILE A 344 -0.12 -1.70 5.12
CA ILE A 344 0.33 -2.44 6.31
C ILE A 344 -0.87 -3.10 6.99
N GLN A 345 -2.01 -2.42 7.14
CA GLN A 345 -3.23 -3.02 7.71
C GLN A 345 -3.69 -4.23 6.90
N ASP A 346 -3.72 -4.13 5.56
CA ASP A 346 -4.08 -5.25 4.68
C ASP A 346 -3.10 -6.43 4.82
N GLN A 347 -1.79 -6.17 4.93
CA GLN A 347 -0.78 -7.20 5.15
C GLN A 347 -0.90 -7.89 6.53
N LEU A 348 -1.36 -7.18 7.58
CA LEU A 348 -1.64 -7.77 8.89
C LEU A 348 -2.94 -8.58 8.90
N ILE A 349 -3.94 -8.19 8.10
CA ILE A 349 -5.13 -9.01 7.84
C ILE A 349 -4.72 -10.33 7.19
N ASP A 350 -3.85 -10.32 6.17
CA ASP A 350 -3.38 -11.55 5.52
C ASP A 350 -2.65 -12.51 6.49
N VAL A 351 -1.82 -11.98 7.40
CA VAL A 351 -1.20 -12.77 8.48
C VAL A 351 -2.27 -13.38 9.39
N THR A 352 -3.29 -12.61 9.76
CA THR A 352 -4.34 -13.05 10.69
C THR A 352 -5.32 -14.03 10.04
N ASN A 353 -5.65 -13.85 8.76
CA ASN A 353 -6.38 -14.80 7.92
C ASN A 353 -5.67 -16.17 7.90
N ALA A 354 -4.37 -16.17 7.61
CA ALA A 354 -3.56 -17.38 7.57
C ALA A 354 -3.40 -18.06 8.96
N TYR A 355 -3.47 -17.28 10.05
CA TYR A 355 -3.50 -17.82 11.41
C TYR A 355 -4.80 -18.57 11.69
N TRP A 356 -5.96 -17.96 11.39
CA TRP A 356 -7.25 -18.62 11.58
C TRP A 356 -7.48 -19.79 10.60
N GLU A 357 -6.87 -19.76 9.41
CA GLU A 357 -6.81 -20.92 8.49
C GLU A 357 -6.02 -22.10 9.09
N LEU A 358 -4.93 -21.84 9.82
CA LEU A 358 -4.20 -22.85 10.58
C LEU A 358 -5.05 -23.37 11.77
N TYR A 359 -5.75 -22.50 12.50
CA TYR A 359 -6.68 -22.91 13.56
C TYR A 359 -7.79 -23.83 13.00
N LEU A 360 -8.42 -23.43 11.90
CA LEU A 360 -9.52 -24.16 11.26
C LEU A 360 -9.07 -25.53 10.72
N SER A 361 -7.93 -25.58 10.01
CA SER A 361 -7.40 -26.85 9.48
C SER A 361 -7.02 -27.84 10.60
N ARG A 362 -6.49 -27.35 11.73
CA ARG A 362 -6.25 -28.15 12.95
C ARG A 362 -7.56 -28.64 13.56
N SER A 363 -8.57 -27.79 13.70
CA SER A 363 -9.92 -28.14 14.18
C SER A 363 -10.54 -29.27 13.35
N GLN A 364 -10.53 -29.14 12.03
CA GLN A 364 -11.10 -30.15 11.14
C GLN A 364 -10.34 -31.48 11.15
N LEU A 365 -9.02 -31.49 11.40
CA LEU A 365 -8.28 -32.75 11.59
C LEU A 365 -8.74 -33.50 12.85
N LEU A 366 -8.99 -32.80 13.95
CA LEU A 366 -9.49 -33.41 15.19
C LEU A 366 -10.88 -34.04 14.96
N GLN A 367 -11.77 -33.31 14.29
CA GLN A 367 -13.11 -33.78 13.90
C GLN A 367 -13.02 -35.03 12.99
N ARG A 368 -12.17 -35.01 11.95
CA ARG A 368 -11.94 -36.16 11.06
C ARG A 368 -11.32 -37.36 11.79
N ARG A 369 -10.41 -37.15 12.75
CA ARG A 369 -9.85 -38.22 13.60
C ARG A 369 -10.91 -38.87 14.48
N LYS A 370 -11.78 -38.07 15.11
CA LYS A 370 -12.94 -38.55 15.89
C LYS A 370 -13.86 -39.43 15.03
N LEU A 371 -14.22 -38.97 13.82
CA LEU A 371 -15.04 -39.74 12.88
C LEU A 371 -14.37 -41.06 12.45
N LEU A 372 -13.07 -41.04 12.16
CA LEU A 372 -12.30 -42.24 11.79
C LEU A 372 -12.31 -43.26 12.93
N GLU A 373 -12.10 -42.81 14.16
CA GLU A 373 -12.09 -43.68 15.34
C GLU A 373 -13.46 -44.31 15.59
N SER A 374 -14.56 -43.56 15.48
CA SER A 374 -15.92 -44.11 15.53
C SER A 374 -16.20 -45.14 14.42
N ALA A 375 -15.69 -44.92 13.19
CA ALA A 375 -15.83 -45.90 12.11
C ALA A 375 -15.02 -47.19 12.38
N ARG A 376 -13.81 -47.07 12.96
CA ARG A 376 -12.98 -48.22 13.33
C ARG A 376 -13.60 -49.05 14.44
N GLN A 377 -14.19 -48.41 15.45
CA GLN A 377 -14.89 -49.10 16.54
C GLN A 377 -16.12 -49.87 16.02
N ILE A 378 -16.88 -49.28 15.09
CA ILE A 378 -17.98 -49.97 14.40
C ILE A 378 -17.45 -51.16 13.57
N TYR A 379 -16.40 -50.96 12.77
CA TYR A 379 -15.81 -52.02 11.95
C TYR A 379 -15.28 -53.20 12.80
N GLN A 380 -14.54 -52.93 13.88
CA GLN A 380 -14.05 -53.94 14.82
C GLN A 380 -15.21 -54.70 15.50
N THR A 381 -16.27 -53.99 15.90
CA THR A 381 -17.47 -54.60 16.51
C THR A 381 -18.21 -55.51 15.54
N LEU A 382 -18.26 -55.15 14.26
CA LEU A 382 -18.87 -55.98 13.20
C LEU A 382 -18.00 -57.20 12.87
N GLN A 383 -16.68 -57.02 12.79
CA GLN A 383 -15.72 -58.10 12.53
C GLN A 383 -15.65 -59.12 13.68
N ALA A 384 -15.76 -58.66 14.94
CA ALA A 384 -15.86 -59.55 16.10
C ALA A 384 -17.16 -60.37 16.17
N ARG A 385 -18.14 -60.07 15.30
CA ARG A 385 -19.44 -60.78 15.16
C ARG A 385 -19.59 -61.47 13.79
N GLU A 386 -18.52 -61.51 12.99
CA GLU A 386 -18.49 -62.18 11.70
C GLU A 386 -18.83 -63.67 11.86
N GLY A 387 -19.76 -64.18 11.05
CA GLY A 387 -20.27 -65.55 11.16
C GLY A 387 -21.24 -65.82 12.32
N VAL A 388 -21.56 -64.83 13.17
CA VAL A 388 -22.55 -64.96 14.25
C VAL A 388 -23.89 -64.35 13.83
N ASP A 389 -23.97 -63.03 13.72
CA ASP A 389 -25.22 -62.30 13.42
C ASP A 389 -25.03 -61.07 12.50
N VAL A 390 -23.82 -60.89 11.96
CA VAL A 390 -23.46 -59.80 11.03
C VAL A 390 -23.35 -60.30 9.59
N LEU A 391 -23.89 -59.52 8.65
CA LEU A 391 -23.82 -59.77 7.21
C LEU A 391 -22.54 -59.17 6.60
N GLN A 392 -21.95 -59.84 5.59
CA GLN A 392 -20.74 -59.37 4.92
C GLN A 392 -20.85 -57.94 4.35
N ARG A 393 -22.03 -57.54 3.88
CA ARG A 393 -22.30 -56.17 3.41
C ARG A 393 -22.07 -55.12 4.50
N GLN A 394 -22.37 -55.42 5.76
CA GLN A 394 -22.17 -54.51 6.89
C GLN A 394 -20.68 -54.31 7.17
N ILE A 395 -19.89 -55.40 7.20
CA ILE A 395 -18.43 -55.36 7.34
C ILE A 395 -17.80 -54.53 6.20
N LEU A 396 -18.22 -54.78 4.95
CA LEU A 396 -17.74 -54.03 3.78
C LEU A 396 -18.15 -52.54 3.82
N ARG A 397 -19.38 -52.20 4.23
CA ARG A 397 -19.84 -50.81 4.37
C ARG A 397 -19.05 -50.06 5.43
N ALA A 398 -18.78 -50.70 6.58
CA ALA A 398 -17.93 -50.13 7.62
C ALA A 398 -16.46 -50.00 7.17
N GLN A 399 -15.92 -50.97 6.42
CA GLN A 399 -14.56 -50.90 5.85
C GLN A 399 -14.40 -49.73 4.85
N VAL A 400 -15.43 -49.47 4.03
CA VAL A 400 -15.47 -48.29 3.14
C VAL A 400 -15.53 -46.99 3.94
N ALA A 401 -16.28 -46.94 5.05
CA ALA A 401 -16.31 -45.77 5.92
C ALA A 401 -14.96 -45.51 6.61
N VAL A 402 -14.24 -46.57 7.05
CA VAL A 402 -12.88 -46.44 7.60
C VAL A 402 -11.91 -45.92 6.54
N THR A 403 -11.80 -46.58 5.39
CA THR A 403 -10.79 -46.21 4.36
C THR A 403 -11.05 -44.82 3.76
N GLY A 404 -12.32 -44.41 3.62
CA GLY A 404 -12.68 -43.04 3.25
C GLY A 404 -12.22 -42.01 4.29
N ARG A 405 -12.51 -42.24 5.58
CA ARG A 405 -12.12 -41.33 6.68
C ARG A 405 -10.59 -41.30 6.90
N GLU A 406 -9.86 -42.37 6.57
CA GLU A 406 -8.38 -42.37 6.54
C GLU A 406 -7.83 -41.42 5.45
N ALA A 407 -8.41 -41.43 4.25
CA ALA A 407 -8.03 -40.50 3.19
C ALA A 407 -8.32 -39.04 3.56
N GLU A 408 -9.47 -38.76 4.20
CA GLU A 408 -9.79 -37.42 4.73
C GLU A 408 -8.76 -36.95 5.78
N VAL A 409 -8.35 -37.83 6.69
CA VAL A 409 -7.32 -37.53 7.71
C VAL A 409 -5.96 -37.23 7.06
N ILE A 410 -5.55 -37.99 6.05
CA ILE A 410 -4.30 -37.74 5.30
C ILE A 410 -4.34 -36.38 4.58
N ARG A 411 -5.47 -36.02 3.96
CA ARG A 411 -5.62 -34.70 3.33
C ARG A 411 -5.58 -33.57 4.35
N ALA A 412 -6.27 -33.71 5.49
CA ALA A 412 -6.30 -32.70 6.54
C ALA A 412 -4.90 -32.43 7.16
N GLN A 413 -4.09 -33.47 7.37
CA GLN A 413 -2.68 -33.30 7.78
C GLN A 413 -1.85 -32.51 6.75
N THR A 414 -2.14 -32.68 5.47
CA THR A 414 -1.45 -31.95 4.39
C THR A 414 -1.83 -30.48 4.41
N GLU A 415 -3.10 -30.15 4.66
CA GLU A 415 -3.56 -28.77 4.72
C GLU A 415 -2.93 -27.97 5.86
N ILE A 416 -2.71 -28.60 7.02
CA ILE A 416 -2.03 -27.97 8.16
C ILE A 416 -0.58 -27.61 7.82
N ARG A 417 0.12 -28.47 7.05
CA ARG A 417 1.48 -28.17 6.55
C ARG A 417 1.45 -27.00 5.55
N ASN A 418 0.43 -26.93 4.69
CA ASN A 418 0.23 -25.82 3.75
C ASN A 418 -0.02 -24.48 4.47
N SER A 419 -0.91 -24.44 5.47
CA SER A 419 -1.21 -23.21 6.21
C SER A 419 -0.02 -22.72 7.05
N GLN A 420 0.74 -23.63 7.67
CA GLN A 420 2.00 -23.27 8.34
C GLN A 420 3.03 -22.70 7.35
N ALA A 421 3.17 -23.29 6.15
CA ALA A 421 4.07 -22.77 5.12
C ALA A 421 3.62 -21.39 4.58
N ARG A 422 2.30 -21.17 4.45
CA ARG A 422 1.72 -19.87 4.07
C ARG A 422 2.06 -18.79 5.10
N LEU A 423 1.84 -19.07 6.39
CA LEU A 423 2.21 -18.16 7.48
C LEU A 423 3.70 -17.83 7.49
N ARG A 424 4.59 -18.85 7.47
CA ARG A 424 6.05 -18.65 7.44
C ARG A 424 6.48 -17.70 6.31
N ARG A 425 5.84 -17.78 5.14
CA ARG A 425 6.10 -16.90 3.98
C ARG A 425 5.54 -15.48 4.11
N LEU A 426 4.49 -15.25 4.91
CA LEU A 426 3.95 -13.90 5.17
C LEU A 426 4.78 -13.14 6.21
N ILE A 427 5.22 -13.85 7.25
CA ILE A 427 5.99 -13.30 8.37
C ILE A 427 7.47 -13.13 7.99
N ASN A 428 8.06 -14.12 7.30
CA ASN A 428 9.46 -14.16 6.86
C ASN A 428 10.49 -13.99 7.99
N ASP A 429 10.16 -14.47 9.19
CA ASP A 429 11.06 -14.47 10.36
C ASP A 429 12.12 -15.58 10.25
N PRO A 430 13.44 -15.25 10.32
CA PRO A 430 14.51 -16.23 10.23
C PRO A 430 14.47 -17.34 11.30
N GLU A 431 14.04 -17.04 12.53
CA GLU A 431 13.95 -18.03 13.61
C GLU A 431 12.77 -18.98 13.37
N LEU A 432 11.62 -18.45 12.95
CA LEU A 432 10.44 -19.24 12.57
C LEU A 432 10.65 -20.10 11.31
N VAL A 433 11.55 -19.66 10.41
CA VAL A 433 12.00 -20.43 9.24
C VAL A 433 13.03 -21.50 9.63
N ALA A 434 13.98 -21.22 10.53
CA ALA A 434 14.87 -22.23 11.09
C ALA A 434 14.07 -23.32 11.84
N ALA A 435 13.00 -22.93 12.55
CA ALA A 435 12.05 -23.80 13.22
C ALA A 435 11.04 -24.51 12.27
N MET A 436 11.33 -24.66 10.98
CA MET A 436 10.39 -25.23 9.98
C MET A 436 9.84 -26.63 10.32
N ALA A 437 10.60 -27.43 11.07
CA ALA A 437 10.20 -28.78 11.48
C ALA A 437 9.20 -28.79 12.64
N LEU A 438 9.09 -27.71 13.42
CA LEU A 438 8.22 -27.66 14.60
C LEU A 438 6.75 -27.54 14.19
N GLU A 439 5.88 -28.27 14.90
CA GLU A 439 4.44 -28.17 14.74
C GLU A 439 3.92 -26.90 15.41
N TRP A 440 3.33 -26.00 14.62
CA TRP A 440 2.76 -24.77 15.16
C TRP A 440 1.41 -25.02 15.81
N THR A 441 1.26 -24.58 17.07
CA THR A 441 0.05 -24.73 17.89
C THR A 441 -0.55 -23.35 18.19
N PRO A 442 -1.62 -22.93 17.48
CA PRO A 442 -2.41 -21.73 17.79
C PRO A 442 -2.85 -21.71 19.26
N GLN A 443 -2.57 -20.61 19.96
CA GLN A 443 -2.93 -20.44 21.38
C GLN A 443 -4.19 -19.59 21.56
N ASP A 444 -4.46 -18.63 20.68
CA ASP A 444 -5.64 -17.77 20.78
C ASP A 444 -6.93 -18.55 20.53
N GLN A 445 -7.98 -18.21 21.27
CA GLN A 445 -9.32 -18.78 21.10
C GLN A 445 -10.19 -17.82 20.28
N PRO A 446 -11.03 -18.31 19.36
CA PRO A 446 -11.98 -17.47 18.64
C PRO A 446 -13.00 -16.80 19.58
N LEU A 447 -13.60 -15.71 19.13
CA LEU A 447 -14.62 -14.98 19.89
C LEU A 447 -15.84 -15.87 20.19
N ASP A 448 -16.18 -16.03 21.47
CA ASP A 448 -17.35 -16.77 21.96
C ASP A 448 -18.55 -15.86 22.33
N PHE A 449 -18.30 -14.56 22.47
CA PHE A 449 -19.24 -13.57 23.00
C PHE A 449 -19.74 -12.62 21.92
N ARG A 450 -20.94 -12.07 22.12
CA ARG A 450 -21.52 -11.06 21.24
C ARG A 450 -20.86 -9.70 21.48
N ILE A 451 -20.35 -9.10 20.43
CA ILE A 451 -19.97 -7.68 20.40
C ILE A 451 -21.17 -6.86 19.91
N ASP A 452 -21.56 -5.83 20.68
CA ASP A 452 -22.59 -4.86 20.26
C ASP A 452 -21.95 -3.68 19.52
N ILE A 453 -22.45 -3.42 18.30
CA ILE A 453 -21.79 -2.58 17.30
C ILE A 453 -22.78 -1.55 16.76
N SER A 454 -22.45 -0.26 16.90
CA SER A 454 -23.25 0.84 16.36
C SER A 454 -22.68 1.34 15.04
N ALA A 455 -23.43 1.18 13.94
CA ALA A 455 -23.03 1.61 12.61
C ALA A 455 -22.70 3.11 12.54
N THR A 456 -23.44 3.96 13.26
CA THR A 456 -23.20 5.41 13.27
C THR A 456 -21.92 5.79 14.01
N ALA A 457 -21.57 5.07 15.08
CA ALA A 457 -20.30 5.27 15.79
C ALA A 457 -19.12 4.77 14.95
N SER A 458 -19.23 3.56 14.36
CA SER A 458 -18.21 3.03 13.45
C SER A 458 -17.96 3.93 12.25
N ALA A 459 -19.01 4.54 11.68
CA ALA A 459 -18.90 5.51 10.60
C ALA A 459 -18.18 6.79 11.03
N GLN A 460 -18.50 7.35 12.20
CA GLN A 460 -17.83 8.54 12.75
C GLN A 460 -16.34 8.29 13.01
N ILE A 461 -15.98 7.10 13.51
CA ILE A 461 -14.59 6.68 13.70
C ILE A 461 -13.90 6.58 12.33
N ALA A 462 -14.50 5.88 11.36
CA ALA A 462 -13.93 5.71 10.03
C ALA A 462 -13.61 7.04 9.33
N LEU A 463 -14.50 8.03 9.42
CA LEU A 463 -14.28 9.38 8.87
C LEU A 463 -13.08 10.12 9.50
N ALA A 464 -12.65 9.72 10.70
CA ALA A 464 -11.55 10.35 11.42
C ALA A 464 -10.22 9.55 11.34
N SER A 465 -10.26 8.22 11.18
CA SER A 465 -9.07 7.35 11.23
C SER A 465 -8.75 6.55 9.95
N ARG A 466 -9.56 6.59 8.89
CA ARG A 466 -9.22 5.93 7.61
C ARG A 466 -8.11 6.66 6.84
N PRO A 467 -6.96 6.03 6.59
CA PRO A 467 -5.88 6.66 5.80
C PRO A 467 -6.30 7.00 4.37
N GLU A 468 -7.23 6.26 3.77
CA GLU A 468 -7.71 6.49 2.40
C GLU A 468 -8.41 7.85 2.25
N ILE A 469 -9.15 8.29 3.28
CA ILE A 469 -9.77 9.63 3.33
C ILE A 469 -8.70 10.71 3.49
N SER A 470 -7.68 10.47 4.32
CA SER A 470 -6.54 11.38 4.45
C SER A 470 -5.78 11.49 3.13
N GLU A 471 -5.44 10.37 2.47
CA GLU A 471 -4.75 10.33 1.19
C GLU A 471 -5.49 11.19 0.14
N ALA A 472 -6.78 10.94 -0.06
CA ALA A 472 -7.59 11.70 -1.01
C ALA A 472 -7.64 13.21 -0.66
N MET A 473 -7.75 13.55 0.63
CA MET A 473 -7.66 14.93 1.12
C MET A 473 -6.28 15.57 0.86
N GLN A 474 -5.16 14.83 0.92
CA GLN A 474 -3.84 15.35 0.53
C GLN A 474 -3.75 15.60 -0.98
N ARG A 475 -4.35 14.74 -1.82
CA ARG A 475 -4.39 14.92 -3.29
C ARG A 475 -5.18 16.16 -3.71
N VAL A 476 -6.34 16.41 -3.08
CA VAL A 476 -7.13 17.63 -3.30
C VAL A 476 -6.32 18.88 -2.97
N LYS A 477 -5.55 18.88 -1.86
CA LYS A 477 -4.62 19.98 -1.53
C LYS A 477 -3.48 20.13 -2.55
N ALA A 478 -2.96 19.03 -3.10
CA ALA A 478 -1.90 19.08 -4.09
C ALA A 478 -2.39 19.73 -5.39
N LEU A 479 -3.61 19.40 -5.84
CA LEU A 479 -4.20 20.01 -7.02
C LEU A 479 -4.65 21.46 -6.80
N SER A 480 -5.04 21.85 -5.58
CA SER A 480 -5.34 23.28 -5.29
C SER A 480 -4.07 24.14 -5.34
N VAL A 481 -2.95 23.67 -4.81
CA VAL A 481 -1.62 24.32 -4.97
C VAL A 481 -1.26 24.48 -6.46
N GLN A 482 -1.45 23.44 -7.28
CA GLN A 482 -1.21 23.53 -8.73
C GLN A 482 -2.15 24.53 -9.43
N ALA A 483 -3.43 24.58 -9.05
CA ALA A 483 -4.40 25.51 -9.62
C ALA A 483 -4.08 26.98 -9.28
N ASP A 484 -3.61 27.29 -8.08
CA ASP A 484 -3.19 28.66 -7.72
C ASP A 484 -1.81 29.02 -8.31
N VAL A 485 -0.89 28.07 -8.54
CA VAL A 485 0.31 28.31 -9.37
C VAL A 485 -0.08 28.65 -10.81
N ALA A 486 -0.99 27.87 -11.41
CA ALA A 486 -1.53 28.14 -12.74
C ALA A 486 -2.33 29.46 -12.82
N ARG A 487 -2.77 30.02 -11.68
CA ARG A 487 -3.38 31.35 -11.59
C ARG A 487 -2.34 32.46 -11.59
N ASN A 488 -1.20 32.28 -10.93
CA ASN A 488 -0.03 33.16 -11.07
C ASN A 488 0.44 33.24 -12.54
N ASP A 489 0.49 32.10 -13.24
CA ASP A 489 0.94 31.99 -14.65
C ASP A 489 0.21 32.93 -15.63
N ILE A 490 -0.98 33.43 -15.28
CA ILE A 490 -1.77 34.34 -16.13
C ILE A 490 -1.27 35.79 -16.05
N LEU A 491 -0.58 36.17 -14.97
CA LEU A 491 -0.06 37.52 -14.76
C LEU A 491 0.97 37.90 -15.84
N PRO A 492 1.10 39.20 -16.19
CA PRO A 492 2.27 39.67 -16.92
C PRO A 492 3.54 39.39 -16.13
N ARG A 493 4.63 39.13 -16.85
CA ARG A 493 5.97 39.08 -16.27
C ARG A 493 6.47 40.51 -16.10
N LEU A 494 7.05 40.78 -14.93
CA LEU A 494 7.67 42.04 -14.59
C LEU A 494 8.89 41.72 -13.72
N ASP A 495 10.08 41.83 -14.29
CA ASP A 495 11.33 41.49 -13.61
C ASP A 495 12.12 42.76 -13.30
N LEU A 496 12.52 42.96 -12.04
CA LEU A 496 13.56 43.91 -11.67
C LEU A 496 14.92 43.31 -12.03
N LEU A 497 15.71 44.05 -12.82
CA LEU A 497 17.04 43.68 -13.25
C LEU A 497 18.06 44.63 -12.60
N VAL A 498 18.98 44.09 -11.81
CA VAL A 498 20.13 44.80 -11.25
C VAL A 498 21.40 44.09 -11.70
N ARG A 499 22.29 44.82 -12.36
CA ARG A 499 23.63 44.33 -12.75
C ARG A 499 24.69 45.31 -12.29
N THR A 500 25.80 44.80 -11.79
CA THR A 500 27.00 45.60 -11.51
C THR A 500 28.24 44.81 -11.85
N TYR A 501 29.25 45.47 -12.41
CA TYR A 501 30.52 44.84 -12.72
C TYR A 501 31.69 45.81 -12.61
N VAL A 502 32.86 45.24 -12.36
CA VAL A 502 34.16 45.86 -12.60
C VAL A 502 34.86 45.08 -13.70
N ALA A 503 35.70 45.73 -14.52
CA ALA A 503 36.35 45.08 -15.66
C ALA A 503 37.75 45.64 -15.89
N GLY A 504 38.68 44.74 -16.22
CA GLY A 504 40.07 45.06 -16.52
C GLY A 504 40.41 44.84 -17.99
N LEU A 505 41.37 45.62 -18.49
CA LEU A 505 41.97 45.47 -19.82
C LEU A 505 43.49 45.59 -19.69
N GLU A 506 44.20 44.68 -20.36
CA GLU A 506 45.66 44.55 -20.31
C GLU A 506 46.20 44.17 -21.69
N GLU A 507 47.46 44.52 -21.95
CA GLU A 507 48.17 44.13 -23.17
C GLU A 507 48.79 42.72 -23.07
N ASN A 508 49.45 42.26 -24.14
CA ASN A 508 50.23 41.01 -24.18
C ASN A 508 49.46 39.73 -23.76
N ALA A 509 48.13 39.72 -23.88
CA ALA A 509 47.23 38.67 -23.40
C ALA A 509 47.21 38.43 -21.87
N ASP A 510 47.75 39.35 -21.05
CA ASP A 510 47.89 39.12 -19.60
C ASP A 510 46.56 39.27 -18.84
N THR A 511 45.89 38.14 -18.61
CA THR A 511 44.66 38.06 -17.82
C THR A 511 44.87 38.26 -16.32
N LEU A 512 46.10 38.16 -15.79
CA LEU A 512 46.40 38.35 -14.38
C LEU A 512 46.66 39.83 -14.05
N GLY A 513 47.41 40.55 -14.90
CA GLY A 513 47.50 42.01 -14.88
C GLY A 513 46.12 42.65 -15.05
N SER A 514 45.33 42.14 -15.99
CA SER A 514 43.91 42.50 -16.17
C SER A 514 43.08 42.30 -14.89
N TRP A 515 43.21 41.13 -14.23
CA TRP A 515 42.47 40.81 -12.99
C TRP A 515 42.78 41.79 -11.84
N ASN A 516 44.02 42.25 -11.73
CA ASN A 516 44.35 43.31 -10.77
C ASN A 516 43.76 44.67 -11.21
N ARG A 517 43.92 45.02 -12.50
CA ARG A 517 43.42 46.30 -13.06
C ARG A 517 41.93 46.50 -12.88
N GLN A 518 41.11 45.44 -12.93
CA GLN A 518 39.65 45.57 -12.77
C GLN A 518 39.27 46.25 -11.43
N PHE A 519 40.12 46.20 -10.40
CA PHE A 519 39.88 46.85 -9.11
C PHE A 519 40.59 48.20 -8.94
N THR A 520 41.61 48.50 -9.75
CA THR A 520 42.47 49.69 -9.57
C THR A 520 42.27 50.77 -10.63
N ASP A 521 41.70 50.43 -11.79
CA ASP A 521 41.45 51.36 -12.90
C ASP A 521 39.95 51.52 -13.19
N GLY A 522 39.57 52.68 -13.72
CA GLY A 522 38.18 53.03 -14.00
C GLY A 522 37.29 53.16 -12.75
N ARG A 523 36.07 52.63 -12.84
CA ARG A 523 35.07 52.63 -11.75
C ARG A 523 34.03 51.51 -11.95
N PRO A 524 33.36 51.03 -10.89
CA PRO A 524 32.26 50.08 -11.02
C PRO A 524 31.16 50.60 -11.97
N SER A 525 30.78 49.76 -12.93
CA SER A 525 29.66 49.99 -13.84
C SER A 525 28.43 49.29 -13.28
N TYR A 526 27.33 50.04 -13.11
CA TYR A 526 26.06 49.49 -12.63
C TYR A 526 24.91 49.85 -13.58
N GLY A 527 23.86 49.03 -13.56
CA GLY A 527 22.62 49.28 -14.28
C GLY A 527 21.44 48.68 -13.54
N VAL A 528 20.36 49.44 -13.44
CA VAL A 528 19.06 49.00 -12.93
C VAL A 528 18.03 49.17 -14.05
N GLY A 529 17.18 48.18 -14.25
CA GLY A 529 16.13 48.19 -15.26
C GLY A 529 14.93 47.35 -14.85
N MET A 530 13.85 47.46 -15.62
CA MET A 530 12.66 46.62 -15.47
C MET A 530 12.30 46.02 -16.82
N LEU A 531 12.07 44.70 -16.85
CA LEU A 531 11.59 43.99 -18.04
C LEU A 531 10.13 43.64 -17.85
N TYR A 532 9.25 44.21 -18.69
CA TYR A 532 7.81 43.92 -18.69
C TYR A 532 7.44 43.13 -19.96
N GLU A 533 6.77 41.99 -19.79
CA GLU A 533 6.33 41.12 -20.88
C GLU A 533 4.88 40.67 -20.61
N PHE A 534 3.97 40.97 -21.55
CA PHE A 534 2.57 40.55 -21.48
C PHE A 534 2.15 39.84 -22.78
N PRO A 535 1.96 38.51 -22.76
CA PRO A 535 1.61 37.75 -23.96
C PRO A 535 0.18 38.04 -24.39
N ILE A 536 0.01 38.68 -25.55
CA ILE A 536 -1.29 39.11 -26.08
C ILE A 536 -2.25 37.91 -26.18
N GLY A 537 -3.43 38.05 -25.55
CA GLY A 537 -4.44 37.00 -25.44
C GLY A 537 -4.17 35.95 -24.35
N ASN A 538 -2.90 35.66 -24.02
CA ASN A 538 -2.43 34.65 -23.05
C ASN A 538 -3.22 33.32 -23.05
N ARG A 539 -3.44 32.73 -24.23
CA ARG A 539 -4.29 31.52 -24.37
C ARG A 539 -3.72 30.30 -23.63
N ALA A 540 -2.39 30.15 -23.60
CA ALA A 540 -1.74 29.00 -22.98
C ALA A 540 -1.91 28.95 -21.46
N ALA A 541 -1.60 30.03 -20.72
CA ALA A 541 -1.77 30.06 -19.27
C ALA A 541 -3.25 29.98 -18.86
N LYS A 542 -4.15 30.64 -19.60
CA LYS A 542 -5.61 30.51 -19.40
C LYS A 542 -6.08 29.06 -19.58
N GLY A 543 -5.55 28.38 -20.60
CA GLY A 543 -5.79 26.95 -20.82
C GLY A 543 -5.28 26.06 -19.68
N ARG A 544 -4.06 26.33 -19.17
CA ARG A 544 -3.51 25.63 -18.00
C ARG A 544 -4.36 25.83 -16.75
N LEU A 545 -4.73 27.06 -16.40
CA LEU A 545 -5.60 27.32 -15.25
C LEU A 545 -6.97 26.64 -15.40
N GLN A 546 -7.57 26.70 -16.58
CA GLN A 546 -8.86 26.05 -16.81
C GLN A 546 -8.75 24.52 -16.68
N ARG A 547 -7.64 23.93 -17.16
CA ARG A 547 -7.36 22.50 -16.97
C ARG A 547 -7.21 22.17 -15.47
N SER A 548 -6.37 22.90 -14.73
CA SER A 548 -6.12 22.59 -13.31
C SER A 548 -7.29 22.88 -12.39
N ARG A 549 -8.22 23.76 -12.78
CA ARG A 549 -9.54 23.88 -12.13
C ARG A 549 -10.45 22.67 -12.37
N LEU A 550 -10.42 22.08 -13.56
CA LEU A 550 -11.16 20.86 -13.88
C LEU A 550 -10.51 19.61 -13.25
N GLU A 551 -9.18 19.57 -13.17
CA GLU A 551 -8.40 18.55 -12.45
C GLU A 551 -8.76 18.58 -10.95
N LEU A 552 -8.72 19.75 -10.30
CA LEU A 552 -9.18 19.92 -8.93
C LEU A 552 -10.66 19.60 -8.73
N SER A 553 -11.54 20.07 -9.61
CA SER A 553 -12.99 19.78 -9.53
C SER A 553 -13.30 18.29 -9.70
N ARG A 554 -12.46 17.54 -10.40
CA ARG A 554 -12.57 16.08 -10.48
C ARG A 554 -12.14 15.44 -9.17
N GLU A 555 -10.96 15.77 -8.65
CA GLU A 555 -10.43 15.15 -7.42
C GLU A 555 -11.33 15.40 -6.21
N ILE A 556 -12.09 16.50 -6.19
CA ILE A 556 -13.14 16.74 -5.17
C ILE A 556 -14.25 15.69 -5.25
N HIS A 557 -14.76 15.36 -6.45
CA HIS A 557 -15.75 14.28 -6.61
C HIS A 557 -15.13 12.89 -6.36
N ASP A 558 -13.87 12.67 -6.75
CA ASP A 558 -13.15 11.41 -6.48
C ASP A 558 -12.90 11.25 -4.95
N PHE A 559 -12.72 12.34 -4.19
CA PHE A 559 -12.71 12.38 -2.72
C PHE A 559 -14.09 12.10 -2.12
N GLU A 560 -15.16 12.75 -2.60
CA GLU A 560 -16.54 12.49 -2.15
C GLU A 560 -16.91 11.01 -2.35
N SER A 561 -16.58 10.44 -3.51
CA SER A 561 -16.75 9.01 -3.81
C SER A 561 -15.92 8.10 -2.88
N THR A 562 -14.70 8.50 -2.52
CA THR A 562 -13.85 7.78 -1.55
C THR A 562 -14.49 7.76 -0.16
N VAL A 563 -15.12 8.86 0.27
CA VAL A 563 -15.85 8.95 1.54
C VAL A 563 -17.11 8.07 1.50
N GLU A 564 -17.91 8.13 0.43
CA GLU A 564 -19.10 7.29 0.27
C GLU A 564 -18.76 5.79 0.26
N GLN A 565 -17.72 5.38 -0.48
CA GLN A 565 -17.24 3.99 -0.47
C GLN A 565 -16.77 3.57 0.93
N THR A 566 -16.02 4.42 1.63
CA THR A 566 -15.52 4.11 2.98
C THR A 566 -16.67 3.91 3.98
N LEU A 567 -17.71 4.73 3.90
CA LEU A 567 -18.91 4.59 4.74
C LEU A 567 -19.71 3.32 4.39
N LEU A 568 -19.80 2.96 3.11
CA LEU A 568 -20.43 1.71 2.67
C LEU A 568 -19.65 0.47 3.13
N GLU A 569 -18.32 0.48 3.07
CA GLU A 569 -17.47 -0.58 3.60
C GLU A 569 -17.69 -0.79 5.10
N VAL A 570 -17.86 0.29 5.87
CA VAL A 570 -18.19 0.22 7.31
C VAL A 570 -19.56 -0.42 7.54
N ASP A 571 -20.60 0.08 6.87
CA ASP A 571 -21.96 -0.45 7.06
C ASP A 571 -22.08 -1.93 6.66
N ILE A 572 -21.39 -2.33 5.58
CA ILE A 572 -21.26 -3.75 5.20
C ILE A 572 -20.54 -4.53 6.30
N ALA A 573 -19.38 -4.08 6.79
CA ALA A 573 -18.62 -4.80 7.81
C ALA A 573 -19.36 -4.91 9.16
N VAL A 574 -20.16 -3.90 9.53
CA VAL A 574 -21.05 -3.94 10.71
C VAL A 574 -22.15 -4.99 10.52
N ARG A 575 -22.85 -4.96 9.37
CA ARG A 575 -23.91 -5.93 9.05
C ARG A 575 -23.37 -7.36 8.94
N GLU A 576 -22.18 -7.54 8.38
CA GLU A 576 -21.50 -8.83 8.27
C GLU A 576 -21.12 -9.36 9.66
N THR A 577 -20.50 -8.57 10.51
CA THR A 577 -20.13 -8.97 11.88
C THR A 577 -21.36 -9.36 12.71
N GLN A 578 -22.47 -8.63 12.59
CA GLN A 578 -23.74 -8.97 13.22
C GLN A 578 -24.38 -10.25 12.65
N THR A 579 -24.14 -10.56 11.37
CA THR A 579 -24.69 -11.73 10.69
C THR A 579 -23.87 -12.99 11.00
N ALA A 580 -22.54 -12.90 10.98
CA ALA A 580 -21.63 -13.99 11.35
C ALA A 580 -21.86 -14.49 12.79
N TYR A 581 -22.18 -13.60 13.75
CA TYR A 581 -22.57 -14.05 15.10
C TYR A 581 -23.87 -14.87 15.11
N ARG A 582 -24.87 -14.46 14.32
CA ARG A 582 -26.16 -15.16 14.19
C ARG A 582 -25.98 -16.51 13.52
N GLU A 583 -25.16 -16.60 12.47
CA GLU A 583 -24.82 -17.87 11.83
C GLU A 583 -24.06 -18.78 12.78
N MET A 584 -23.04 -18.29 13.48
CA MET A 584 -22.30 -19.06 14.49
C MET A 584 -23.24 -19.65 15.55
N ALA A 585 -24.12 -18.85 16.13
CA ALA A 585 -25.11 -19.33 17.11
C ALA A 585 -26.11 -20.35 16.51
N SER A 586 -26.49 -20.19 15.24
CA SER A 586 -27.35 -21.15 14.52
C SER A 586 -26.63 -22.47 14.26
N LYS A 587 -25.38 -22.43 13.79
CA LYS A 587 -24.53 -23.61 13.55
C LYS A 587 -24.22 -24.37 14.84
N GLN A 588 -24.10 -23.70 15.99
CA GLN A 588 -23.96 -24.39 17.27
C GLN A 588 -25.18 -25.27 17.59
N ARG A 589 -26.39 -24.74 17.38
CA ARG A 589 -27.65 -25.48 17.56
C ARG A 589 -27.74 -26.67 16.59
N ALA A 590 -27.28 -26.52 15.36
CA ALA A 590 -27.19 -27.62 14.39
C ALA A 590 -26.26 -28.75 14.86
N VAL A 591 -25.08 -28.43 15.43
CA VAL A 591 -24.19 -29.43 16.03
C VAL A 591 -24.85 -30.16 17.19
N TYR A 592 -25.54 -29.47 18.10
CA TYR A 592 -26.22 -30.12 19.21
C TYR A 592 -27.37 -31.04 18.75
N ALA A 593 -28.13 -30.64 17.73
CA ALA A 593 -29.17 -31.48 17.13
C ALA A 593 -28.59 -32.74 16.46
N ALA A 594 -27.52 -32.60 15.67
CA ALA A 594 -26.83 -33.74 15.04
C ALA A 594 -26.17 -34.66 16.07
N ALA A 595 -25.66 -34.11 17.19
CA ALA A 595 -25.10 -34.91 18.28
C ALA A 595 -26.18 -35.77 18.97
N ALA A 596 -27.38 -35.21 19.18
CA ALA A 596 -28.51 -35.96 19.71
C ALA A 596 -29.02 -37.05 18.74
N GLU A 597 -29.04 -36.79 17.43
CA GLU A 597 -29.35 -37.80 16.40
C GLU A 597 -28.35 -38.97 16.46
N VAL A 598 -27.03 -38.67 16.51
CA VAL A 598 -25.98 -39.69 16.61
C VAL A 598 -26.09 -40.48 17.92
N GLN A 599 -26.36 -39.84 19.06
CA GLN A 599 -26.56 -40.53 20.33
C GLN A 599 -27.75 -41.50 20.26
N TYR A 600 -28.91 -41.04 19.78
CA TYR A 600 -30.10 -41.88 19.64
C TYR A 600 -29.85 -43.09 18.72
N LEU A 601 -29.17 -42.89 17.59
CA LEU A 601 -28.87 -43.98 16.65
C LEU A 601 -27.82 -44.95 17.21
N ASP A 602 -26.84 -44.50 18.00
CA ASP A 602 -25.83 -45.35 18.63
C ASP A 602 -26.42 -46.17 19.80
N GLU A 603 -27.26 -45.56 20.65
CA GLU A 603 -28.02 -46.28 21.68
C GLU A 603 -28.95 -47.34 21.06
N ARG A 604 -29.61 -47.00 19.95
CA ARG A 604 -30.44 -47.93 19.18
C ARG A 604 -29.62 -49.02 18.49
N TRP A 605 -28.40 -48.73 18.04
CA TRP A 605 -27.47 -49.71 17.45
C TRP A 605 -26.97 -50.72 18.50
N ARG A 606 -26.71 -50.27 19.74
CA ARG A 606 -26.29 -51.13 20.85
C ARG A 606 -27.38 -52.07 21.38
N THR A 607 -28.67 -51.80 21.10
CA THR A 607 -29.81 -52.46 21.77
C THR A 607 -30.67 -53.36 20.89
N LEU A 608 -30.46 -53.40 19.57
CA LEU A 608 -31.40 -54.03 18.62
C LEU A 608 -31.13 -55.54 18.36
N PRO A 609 -32.12 -56.44 18.59
CA PRO A 609 -31.99 -57.85 18.23
C PRO A 609 -32.25 -58.14 16.74
N THR A 610 -31.18 -58.48 16.02
CA THR A 610 -31.12 -59.57 15.02
C THR A 610 -32.18 -59.67 13.90
N GLN A 611 -32.83 -58.58 13.46
CA GLN A 611 -33.47 -58.54 12.14
C GLN A 611 -32.51 -57.95 11.09
N GLN A 612 -32.12 -58.79 10.13
CA GLN A 612 -30.96 -58.57 9.26
C GLN A 612 -31.06 -57.32 8.37
N ASP A 613 -32.18 -57.12 7.67
CA ASP A 613 -32.35 -55.94 6.79
C ASP A 613 -32.45 -54.63 7.58
N SER A 614 -33.13 -54.64 8.73
CA SER A 614 -33.20 -53.49 9.63
C SER A 614 -31.83 -53.10 10.20
N ALA A 615 -30.94 -54.06 10.42
CA ALA A 615 -29.59 -53.83 10.91
C ALA A 615 -28.65 -53.22 9.84
N ILE A 616 -28.87 -53.47 8.54
CA ILE A 616 -28.16 -52.76 7.46
C ILE A 616 -28.58 -51.29 7.44
N LEU A 617 -29.89 -51.02 7.42
CA LEU A 617 -30.42 -49.66 7.35
C LEU A 617 -30.03 -48.82 8.57
N LEU A 618 -30.00 -49.42 9.77
CA LEU A 618 -29.54 -48.72 10.97
C LEU A 618 -28.04 -48.40 10.93
N LEU A 619 -27.20 -49.31 10.43
CA LEU A 619 -25.76 -49.05 10.25
C LEU A 619 -25.51 -47.93 9.23
N GLU A 620 -26.24 -47.95 8.11
CA GLU A 620 -26.14 -46.91 7.07
C GLU A 620 -26.61 -45.55 7.64
N ASN A 621 -27.73 -45.50 8.36
CA ASN A 621 -28.21 -44.30 9.06
C ASN A 621 -27.21 -43.77 10.12
N LEU A 622 -26.59 -44.64 10.93
CA LEU A 622 -25.64 -44.24 11.97
C LEU A 622 -24.34 -43.67 11.37
N LEU A 623 -23.81 -44.29 10.32
CA LEU A 623 -22.61 -43.80 9.62
C LEU A 623 -22.88 -42.43 8.94
N ASP A 624 -24.05 -42.28 8.33
CA ASP A 624 -24.46 -41.04 7.66
C ASP A 624 -24.79 -39.92 8.67
N ALA A 625 -25.37 -40.25 9.83
CA ALA A 625 -25.58 -39.30 10.95
C ALA A 625 -24.25 -38.84 11.57
N GLN A 626 -23.28 -39.74 11.76
CA GLN A 626 -21.92 -39.36 12.16
C GLN A 626 -21.29 -38.40 11.14
N GLN A 627 -21.45 -38.67 9.83
CA GLN A 627 -20.92 -37.78 8.79
C GLN A 627 -21.62 -36.41 8.79
N ARG A 628 -22.94 -36.36 9.05
CA ARG A 628 -23.68 -35.10 9.29
C ARG A 628 -23.14 -34.33 10.49
N LEU A 629 -22.95 -34.98 11.63
CA LEU A 629 -22.38 -34.36 12.83
C LEU A 629 -21.02 -33.75 12.54
N GLY A 630 -20.07 -34.49 11.94
CA GLY A 630 -18.76 -33.94 11.60
C GLY A 630 -18.80 -32.81 10.56
N THR A 631 -19.81 -32.82 9.67
CA THR A 631 -20.05 -31.72 8.72
C THR A 631 -20.50 -30.45 9.44
N GLU A 632 -21.44 -30.55 10.39
CA GLU A 632 -21.86 -29.39 11.19
C GLU A 632 -20.79 -28.96 12.20
N GLU A 633 -20.00 -29.87 12.78
CA GLU A 633 -18.84 -29.52 13.62
C GLU A 633 -17.83 -28.69 12.81
N SER A 634 -17.56 -29.06 11.56
CA SER A 634 -16.72 -28.28 10.64
C SER A 634 -17.39 -26.97 10.22
N ALA A 635 -18.71 -26.93 10.03
CA ALA A 635 -19.44 -25.73 9.67
C ALA A 635 -19.45 -24.69 10.81
N PHE A 636 -19.67 -25.12 12.05
CA PHE A 636 -19.57 -24.26 13.24
C PHE A 636 -18.13 -23.76 13.44
N ALA A 637 -17.11 -24.62 13.31
CA ALA A 637 -15.71 -24.19 13.38
C ALA A 637 -15.37 -23.12 12.32
N THR A 638 -15.96 -23.24 11.12
CA THR A 638 -15.81 -22.25 10.04
C THR A 638 -16.52 -20.94 10.38
N ALA A 639 -17.80 -20.98 10.80
CA ALA A 639 -18.56 -19.81 11.19
C ALA A 639 -17.94 -19.05 12.39
N GLN A 640 -17.34 -19.79 13.33
CA GLN A 640 -16.59 -19.24 14.46
C GLN A 640 -15.32 -18.47 14.00
N VAL A 641 -14.62 -18.96 12.99
CA VAL A 641 -13.51 -18.23 12.34
C VAL A 641 -14.02 -17.03 11.54
N THR A 642 -15.12 -17.17 10.79
CA THR A 642 -15.75 -16.05 10.06
C THR A 642 -16.15 -14.93 11.02
N TYR A 643 -16.67 -15.24 12.22
CA TYR A 643 -16.99 -14.21 13.21
C TYR A 643 -15.74 -13.45 13.69
N ALA A 644 -14.66 -14.17 14.06
CA ALA A 644 -13.40 -13.54 14.43
C ALA A 644 -12.82 -12.64 13.32
N LEU A 645 -12.86 -13.10 12.06
CA LEU A 645 -12.37 -12.35 10.90
C LEU A 645 -13.25 -11.15 10.53
N SER A 646 -14.57 -11.24 10.69
CA SER A 646 -15.50 -10.13 10.45
C SER A 646 -15.24 -8.96 11.41
N TRP A 647 -14.95 -9.24 12.68
CA TRP A 647 -14.58 -8.22 13.67
C TRP A 647 -13.26 -7.50 13.31
N ILE A 648 -12.24 -8.26 12.88
CA ILE A 648 -10.97 -7.69 12.40
C ILE A 648 -11.18 -6.84 11.14
N SER A 649 -12.00 -7.34 10.21
CA SER A 649 -12.38 -6.62 8.98
C SER A 649 -13.11 -5.31 9.30
N LEU A 650 -13.98 -5.29 10.31
CA LEU A 650 -14.62 -4.08 10.81
C LEU A 650 -13.62 -3.10 11.45
N ARG A 651 -12.63 -3.58 12.21
CA ARG A 651 -11.56 -2.70 12.75
C ARG A 651 -10.72 -2.05 11.65
N ARG A 652 -10.41 -2.76 10.56
CA ARG A 652 -9.84 -2.15 9.34
C ARG A 652 -10.83 -1.24 8.61
N ALA A 653 -12.12 -1.59 8.56
CA ALA A 653 -13.13 -0.73 7.97
C ALA A 653 -13.30 0.61 8.72
N MET A 654 -12.97 0.65 10.02
CA MET A 654 -12.88 1.86 10.84
C MET A 654 -11.49 2.55 10.79
N GLY A 655 -10.47 1.94 10.17
CA GLY A 655 -9.09 2.42 10.18
C GLY A 655 -8.37 2.29 11.52
N THR A 656 -8.93 1.57 12.49
CA THR A 656 -8.41 1.46 13.87
C THR A 656 -7.53 0.25 14.13
N LEU A 657 -7.24 -0.57 13.11
CA LEU A 657 -6.53 -1.85 13.27
C LEU A 657 -5.12 -1.68 13.89
N LEU A 658 -4.43 -0.56 13.66
CA LEU A 658 -3.11 -0.28 14.24
C LEU A 658 -3.18 0.47 15.59
N SER A 659 -4.36 0.90 16.04
CA SER A 659 -4.54 1.77 17.22
C SER A 659 -4.75 0.98 18.53
N MET A 660 -4.13 -0.19 18.66
CA MET A 660 -4.53 -1.19 19.67
C MET A 660 -4.24 -0.79 21.14
N ASP A 661 -3.39 0.20 21.40
CA ASP A 661 -2.89 0.58 22.74
C ASP A 661 -3.95 1.14 23.74
N LYS A 662 -5.25 1.19 23.40
CA LYS A 662 -6.24 1.97 24.18
C LYS A 662 -7.61 1.34 24.45
N GLU A 663 -7.92 0.14 23.98
CA GLU A 663 -9.23 -0.48 24.21
C GLU A 663 -9.08 -1.84 24.91
N PRO A 664 -9.34 -1.94 26.23
CA PRO A 664 -9.31 -3.21 26.93
C PRO A 664 -10.44 -4.11 26.41
N ILE A 665 -10.08 -5.23 25.79
CA ILE A 665 -11.03 -6.28 25.41
C ILE A 665 -11.77 -6.71 26.68
N GLY A 666 -13.10 -6.68 26.62
CA GLY A 666 -13.98 -6.48 27.77
C GLY A 666 -13.60 -7.21 29.06
N GLU A 667 -13.60 -6.48 30.18
CA GLU A 667 -13.21 -6.99 31.49
C GLU A 667 -13.90 -8.32 31.81
N ARG A 668 -13.08 -9.34 32.08
CA ARG A 668 -13.53 -10.62 32.64
C ARG A 668 -14.28 -10.32 33.94
N PRO A 669 -15.58 -10.64 34.06
CA PRO A 669 -16.31 -10.45 35.31
C PRO A 669 -15.54 -11.17 36.43
N PRO A 670 -15.28 -10.51 37.57
CA PRO A 670 -14.47 -11.11 38.62
C PRO A 670 -15.11 -12.42 39.07
N ALA A 671 -14.32 -13.50 39.07
CA ALA A 671 -14.80 -14.79 39.52
C ALA A 671 -15.28 -14.66 40.97
N ILE A 672 -16.53 -15.05 41.23
CA ILE A 672 -17.10 -15.05 42.58
C ILE A 672 -16.30 -16.06 43.41
N ALA A 673 -15.35 -15.55 44.19
CA ALA A 673 -14.60 -16.37 45.13
C ALA A 673 -15.56 -16.91 46.20
N PRO A 674 -15.46 -18.20 46.59
CA PRO A 674 -16.26 -18.73 47.68
C PRO A 674 -15.92 -17.97 48.97
N THR A 675 -16.94 -17.41 49.62
CA THR A 675 -16.78 -16.68 50.88
C THR A 675 -16.18 -17.60 51.95
N PRO A 676 -15.07 -17.23 52.61
CA PRO A 676 -14.56 -17.99 53.74
C PRO A 676 -15.51 -17.85 54.93
N GLU A 677 -15.86 -18.96 55.56
CA GLU A 677 -16.48 -18.94 56.88
C GLU A 677 -15.52 -18.29 57.89
N LEU A 678 -16.03 -17.35 58.68
CA LEU A 678 -15.33 -16.80 59.84
C LEU A 678 -16.10 -17.20 61.09
N LEU A 679 -15.40 -17.86 62.01
CA LEU A 679 -15.97 -18.30 63.28
C LEU A 679 -16.30 -17.11 64.21
N GLU A 680 -17.32 -17.35 65.02
CA GLU A 680 -17.95 -16.45 65.96
C GLU A 680 -17.05 -16.01 67.12
N ALA A 681 -17.04 -14.70 67.41
CA ALA A 681 -16.68 -14.14 68.72
C ALA A 681 -17.30 -12.73 68.89
N ALA A 682 -17.85 -12.44 70.08
CA ALA A 682 -18.60 -11.22 70.41
C ALA A 682 -18.25 -10.74 71.85
N PRO A 683 -18.90 -9.72 72.43
CA PRO A 683 -19.06 -8.32 71.97
C PRO A 683 -18.65 -7.29 73.05
N THR A 684 -18.60 -5.99 72.72
CA THR A 684 -18.98 -4.88 73.63
C THR A 684 -19.08 -3.50 72.92
N GLU A 685 -19.86 -2.57 73.50
CA GLU A 685 -20.21 -1.23 72.99
C GLU A 685 -19.43 -0.10 73.72
N PRO A 686 -19.71 1.23 73.59
CA PRO A 686 -20.47 2.00 72.59
C PRO A 686 -19.70 3.23 72.01
N VAL A 687 -20.35 4.05 71.19
CA VAL A 687 -19.80 5.24 70.49
C VAL A 687 -20.21 6.57 71.19
N PRO A 688 -19.38 7.64 71.11
CA PRO A 688 -19.95 8.95 70.75
C PRO A 688 -19.07 9.81 69.78
N PRO A 689 -19.68 10.55 68.83
CA PRO A 689 -19.06 11.64 68.04
C PRO A 689 -19.58 13.02 68.52
N PRO A 690 -19.36 14.17 67.82
CA PRO A 690 -18.24 14.61 66.96
C PRO A 690 -17.60 15.94 67.47
N GLN A 691 -16.58 16.48 66.77
CA GLN A 691 -16.28 17.93 66.76
C GLN A 691 -15.53 18.41 65.50
N ARG A 692 -15.39 19.73 65.29
CA ARG A 692 -15.18 20.36 63.96
C ARG A 692 -14.33 21.65 64.03
N LEU A 693 -13.55 21.92 62.97
CA LEU A 693 -12.98 23.22 62.55
C LEU A 693 -11.88 23.85 63.46
N PRO A 694 -11.12 24.90 63.02
CA PRO A 694 -10.86 25.46 61.67
C PRO A 694 -9.33 25.54 61.33
N ALA A 695 -8.94 26.33 60.33
CA ALA A 695 -7.57 26.45 59.79
C ALA A 695 -6.88 27.82 60.02
N THR A 696 -5.55 27.86 59.91
CA THR A 696 -4.66 29.01 59.56
C THR A 696 -3.30 28.42 59.09
N ALA A 697 -2.52 28.88 58.10
CA ALA A 697 -2.40 30.10 57.28
C ALA A 697 -1.38 31.16 57.74
N SER A 698 -0.17 31.12 57.14
CA SER A 698 0.82 32.21 56.94
C SER A 698 1.88 31.65 55.96
N ARG A 699 2.25 32.24 54.81
CA ARG A 699 2.62 33.61 54.42
C ARG A 699 4.03 34.02 54.89
N TYR A 700 4.94 34.25 53.94
CA TYR A 700 6.01 35.25 54.06
C TYR A 700 6.45 35.75 52.67
N GLU A 701 6.58 37.07 52.53
CA GLU A 701 7.15 37.83 51.38
C GLU A 701 8.60 38.23 51.77
N GLY A 702 9.52 38.76 50.95
CA GLY A 702 9.50 39.25 49.57
C GLY A 702 10.34 40.56 49.46
N ARG A 703 11.47 40.53 48.74
CA ARG A 703 12.33 41.70 48.36
C ARG A 703 13.38 41.19 47.35
N THR A 704 13.62 41.68 46.14
CA THR A 704 13.64 43.01 45.47
C THR A 704 14.88 43.87 45.76
N ASP A 705 15.78 43.94 44.78
CA ASP A 705 16.47 45.11 44.21
C ASP A 705 17.43 44.58 43.10
N GLN A 706 17.98 45.32 42.14
CA GLN A 706 17.56 46.33 41.15
C GLN A 706 18.86 46.62 40.32
N HIS A 707 18.76 47.23 39.13
CA HIS A 707 19.88 47.52 38.19
C HIS A 707 20.58 46.26 37.58
N GLU A 708 21.23 46.29 36.40
CA GLU A 708 21.44 47.36 35.40
C GLU A 708 21.36 46.80 33.96
N GLY A 709 21.76 47.55 32.91
CA GLY A 709 21.68 47.10 31.51
C GLY A 709 22.79 47.65 30.59
N VAL A 710 22.48 47.72 29.28
CA VAL A 710 23.32 48.21 28.15
C VAL A 710 24.61 47.37 27.83
N PRO A 711 25.20 47.45 26.60
CA PRO A 711 25.55 46.22 25.86
C PRO A 711 26.96 46.18 25.23
N ARG A 712 27.23 45.13 24.44
CA ARG A 712 28.07 45.21 23.22
C ARG A 712 27.69 44.14 22.21
#